data_AF-A0AAN0J2R8-F1
#
_entry.id   AF-A0AAN0J2R8-F1
#
_cell.length_a   1.000
_cell.length_b   1.000
_cell.length_c   1.000
_cell.angle_alpha   90.00
_cell.angle_beta   90.00
_cell.angle_gamma   90.00
#
_symmetry.space_group_name_H-M   'P 1'
#
loop_
_entity.id
_entity.type
_entity.pdbx_description
1 polymer ?
#
loop_
_entity_poly.entity_id
_entity_poly.type
_entity_poly.pdbx_seq_one_letter_code
_entity_poly.pdbx_strand_id
1 'polypeptide(L)'
;MMKDYRKDFKYNIICRLFFCWVDPLFWVGCCRSLAHSDLYPHPFECDSLYLHEKFKGYWSNELSTRGSANVRLWWVILKCFWWRSLLIQFLALLLVAVFMAQSETLGLLTDYFSLETPTPEDTNNVYIYAALLILMSAFLILLNLVFYVGRKFGGMVRILLTNAIYFKVLSLSQCTLSHVTMGHVINIASNDVHRFDECILYFPFFLVFPIHLFVVLYLLYLKVQWSSVIIVGVILVSLPVLISLSVIYSIFRFKAAKVTDRRVKVMNEIISGIRVIKMYGWEYAFSQLVCKIRREEVWDVFKGIIVKQLSVAYATRIHNLLIYVLLSVFLLTGGDLTPGIVYSVFAHTIFLRFTFSHFSQALLYLLESRVGYKRIKGFLLLPELEAFRNQHEEYCDFLLTVPLNTNVDTIGITVENLTASWSMSLDDTTLQDISFNIDQSKPLLAVVGAVGSGKSTLLQCLLKELPVLSGTLSVRGSVAYASQEACVFSTSLRENILFGLPYEEEWYRTVVHACALEKDISLLENGDMTLVGERGVTLSGGQKARYTFKIGGYFLIAIIANYYLIVLLVILCTGFVGVRWYYIKTARDIKRLEAIARSPIYSHLSMTLQGLSTIRSYSMQSVMIERMHQYQNQHTQAWYLFIVTSRWFSMRLDCFIFIFIATILFSSISLAESFNSALISLSLTYAITLMDLFAYYMRASTEVENLMVSPERVIAYGGLEVEASLETLPPFSKPPPNWPDKGNIVLNDLCYSHSVDGPQVLTNISCAVSNRSKVGIVGRTGAGKTSLVSALFRLAEPTGGNIVIDGIDVNTLGLHDLRKNISIIPQDPVLFGGSIRYNLDPFQVYNDNDIWRALEQVQLKSVVEELDDGLLSVVTEGGSNFSVGQRQLFCLARALLRNNTILVLDEATANVDMKTDRIIQEVICKQFNECTVLTIAHRLNTVMDCDKIMVLDKGELVEYDEPYLLLCESSSYLGQLVDQTGPVNAKKLRDIALVCHQKNK
;
A
#
# COMPACT_ATOMS: atom_id res chain seq x y z
N MET A 1 -24.13 -4.60 21.11
CA MET A 1 -22.80 -3.97 21.33
C MET A 1 -22.80 -2.64 22.10
N MET A 2 -23.88 -1.84 22.16
CA MET A 2 -23.83 -0.49 22.81
C MET A 2 -23.54 -0.43 24.33
N LYS A 3 -23.55 -1.55 25.08
CA LYS A 3 -23.50 -1.51 26.57
C LYS A 3 -22.10 -1.30 27.17
N ASP A 4 -21.01 -1.66 26.49
CA ASP A 4 -19.66 -1.60 27.07
C ASP A 4 -18.97 -0.21 26.98
N TYR A 5 -19.33 0.63 26.01
CA TYR A 5 -18.79 1.99 25.83
C TYR A 5 -18.95 2.90 27.07
N ARG A 6 -19.81 2.56 28.03
CA ARG A 6 -20.02 3.34 29.26
C ARG A 6 -18.98 3.09 30.36
N LYS A 7 -18.12 2.08 30.24
CA LYS A 7 -17.08 1.80 31.27
C LYS A 7 -16.03 2.92 31.35
N ASP A 8 -15.69 3.57 30.24
CA ASP A 8 -14.73 4.69 30.19
C ASP A 8 -15.18 5.92 30.99
N PHE A 9 -16.48 6.05 31.26
CA PHE A 9 -17.05 7.23 31.93
C PHE A 9 -17.02 7.15 33.47
N LYS A 10 -16.55 6.05 34.08
CA LYS A 10 -16.41 5.94 35.55
C LYS A 10 -15.14 6.60 36.13
N TYR A 11 -14.23 7.11 35.30
CA TYR A 11 -13.03 7.80 35.77
C TYR A 11 -13.27 9.28 36.07
N ASN A 12 -12.77 9.75 37.21
CA ASN A 12 -12.77 11.14 37.65
C ASN A 12 -12.09 12.07 36.63
N ILE A 13 -12.47 13.35 36.63
CA ILE A 13 -11.94 14.38 35.70
C ILE A 13 -10.41 14.42 35.72
N ILE A 14 -9.79 14.36 36.91
CA ILE A 14 -8.33 14.33 37.09
C ILE A 14 -7.70 13.12 36.35
N CYS A 15 -8.27 11.92 36.50
CA CYS A 15 -7.78 10.73 35.82
C CYS A 15 -7.89 10.83 34.29
N ARG A 16 -8.85 11.60 33.76
CA ARG A 16 -8.97 11.85 32.32
C ARG A 16 -7.95 12.86 31.83
N LEU A 17 -7.76 13.97 32.56
CA LEU A 17 -6.78 15.02 32.23
C LEU A 17 -5.34 14.48 32.26
N PHE A 18 -5.01 13.62 33.23
CA PHE A 18 -3.69 13.00 33.38
C PHE A 18 -3.56 11.62 32.70
N PHE A 19 -4.58 11.16 31.98
CA PHE A 19 -4.62 9.86 31.28
C PHE A 19 -4.36 8.61 32.15
N CYS A 20 -4.51 8.69 33.47
CA CYS A 20 -4.24 7.59 34.41
C CYS A 20 -5.11 6.34 34.16
N TRP A 21 -6.22 6.47 33.45
CA TRP A 21 -7.08 5.33 33.05
C TRP A 21 -6.38 4.32 32.13
N VAL A 22 -5.23 4.68 31.54
CA VAL A 22 -4.39 3.78 30.72
C VAL A 22 -3.33 3.03 31.54
N ASP A 23 -3.08 3.42 32.80
CA ASP A 23 -2.09 2.78 33.66
C ASP A 23 -2.24 1.23 33.75
N PRO A 24 -3.46 0.64 33.81
CA PRO A 24 -3.63 -0.82 33.78
C PRO A 24 -3.21 -1.50 32.46
N LEU A 25 -3.32 -0.82 31.33
CA LEU A 25 -2.91 -1.36 30.03
C LEU A 25 -1.38 -1.48 29.94
N PHE A 26 -0.67 -0.52 30.52
CA PHE A 26 0.79 -0.59 30.63
C PHE A 26 1.24 -1.74 31.54
N TRP A 27 0.52 -2.00 32.65
CA TRP A 27 0.80 -3.14 33.51
C TRP A 27 0.68 -4.48 32.76
N VAL A 28 -0.42 -4.69 32.01
CA VAL A 28 -0.62 -5.90 31.19
C VAL A 28 0.49 -6.02 30.14
N GLY A 29 0.82 -4.94 29.42
CA GLY A 29 1.90 -4.90 28.42
C GLY A 29 3.30 -5.14 29.01
N CYS A 30 3.52 -4.82 30.29
CA CYS A 30 4.74 -5.20 31.01
C CYS A 30 4.79 -6.71 31.30
N CYS A 31 3.68 -7.32 31.71
CA CYS A 31 3.61 -8.76 32.00
C CYS A 31 3.66 -9.64 30.74
N ARG A 32 2.85 -9.35 29.72
CA ARG A 32 2.76 -10.14 28.47
C ARG A 32 2.58 -9.24 27.24
N SER A 33 2.80 -9.80 26.06
CA SER A 33 2.49 -9.11 24.81
C SER A 33 0.98 -8.85 24.69
N LEU A 34 0.60 -7.70 24.14
CA LEU A 34 -0.80 -7.33 23.95
C LEU A 34 -1.41 -8.01 22.72
N ALA A 35 -2.65 -8.48 22.88
CA ALA A 35 -3.51 -8.96 21.80
C ALA A 35 -4.61 -7.93 21.48
N HIS A 36 -5.32 -8.10 20.36
CA HIS A 36 -6.40 -7.18 19.97
C HIS A 36 -7.56 -7.18 20.98
N SER A 37 -7.78 -8.28 21.71
CA SER A 37 -8.77 -8.39 22.80
C SER A 37 -8.45 -7.51 24.02
N ASP A 38 -7.19 -7.11 24.20
CA ASP A 38 -6.74 -6.29 25.33
C ASP A 38 -6.91 -4.79 25.07
N LEU A 39 -7.29 -4.40 23.85
CA LEU A 39 -7.48 -3.01 23.47
C LEU A 39 -8.82 -2.47 23.99
N TYR A 40 -8.81 -1.31 24.63
CA TYR A 40 -10.02 -0.54 24.97
C TYR A 40 -10.72 -0.01 23.70
N PRO A 41 -12.04 0.17 23.69
CA PRO A 41 -12.76 0.69 22.52
C PRO A 41 -12.29 2.09 22.12
N HIS A 42 -12.55 2.49 20.86
CA HIS A 42 -12.34 3.87 20.44
C HIS A 42 -13.44 4.80 21.00
N PRO A 43 -13.27 6.13 20.98
CA PRO A 43 -14.36 7.04 21.30
C PRO A 43 -15.40 7.03 20.17
N PHE A 44 -16.71 7.02 20.50
CA PHE A 44 -17.80 7.11 19.53
C PHE A 44 -17.64 8.24 18.49
N GLU A 45 -17.01 9.36 18.89
CA GLU A 45 -16.67 10.48 18.00
C GLU A 45 -15.74 10.13 16.82
N CYS A 46 -15.02 9.02 16.92
CA CYS A 46 -14.09 8.47 15.94
C CYS A 46 -14.70 7.33 15.12
N ASP A 47 -15.95 6.93 15.40
CA ASP A 47 -16.60 5.80 14.72
C ASP A 47 -16.77 6.07 13.21
N SER A 48 -16.44 5.07 12.39
CA SER A 48 -16.42 5.22 10.94
C SER A 48 -17.79 5.46 10.31
N LEU A 49 -18.87 4.88 10.88
CA LEU A 49 -20.23 5.05 10.36
C LEU A 49 -20.73 6.46 10.67
N TYR A 50 -20.60 6.89 11.94
CA TYR A 50 -20.98 8.24 12.37
C TYR A 50 -20.26 9.34 11.56
N LEU A 51 -18.96 9.18 11.30
CA LEU A 51 -18.19 10.14 10.51
C LEU A 51 -18.58 10.12 9.02
N HIS A 52 -18.94 8.95 8.47
CA HIS A 52 -19.41 8.83 7.08
C HIS A 52 -20.76 9.52 6.87
N GLU A 53 -21.77 9.22 7.70
CA GLU A 53 -23.11 9.82 7.58
C GLU A 53 -23.05 11.35 7.64
N LYS A 54 -22.27 11.87 8.59
CA LYS A 54 -22.04 13.31 8.74
C LYS A 54 -21.39 13.92 7.51
N PHE A 55 -20.41 13.25 6.90
CA PHE A 55 -19.80 13.71 5.66
C PHE A 55 -20.80 13.71 4.49
N LYS A 56 -21.54 12.61 4.31
CA LYS A 56 -22.48 12.43 3.20
C LYS A 56 -23.50 13.56 3.13
N GLY A 57 -24.10 13.94 4.27
CA GLY A 57 -25.08 15.02 4.34
C GLY A 57 -24.55 16.42 4.01
N TYR A 58 -23.29 16.74 4.38
CA TYR A 58 -22.68 18.02 3.99
C TYR A 58 -22.10 18.00 2.57
N TRP A 59 -21.64 16.85 2.08
CA TRP A 59 -21.09 16.69 0.74
C TRP A 59 -22.17 16.83 -0.34
N SER A 60 -23.31 16.14 -0.20
CA SER A 60 -24.43 16.24 -1.15
C SER A 60 -24.99 17.65 -1.26
N ASN A 61 -25.14 18.34 -0.12
CA ASN A 61 -25.59 19.73 -0.05
C ASN A 61 -24.60 20.71 -0.71
N GLU A 62 -23.28 20.52 -0.54
CA GLU A 62 -22.28 21.34 -1.26
C GLU A 62 -22.25 21.03 -2.77
N LEU A 63 -22.54 19.78 -3.16
CA LEU A 63 -22.61 19.37 -4.57
C LEU A 63 -23.82 20.03 -5.27
N SER A 64 -25.01 19.98 -4.67
CA SER A 64 -26.24 20.55 -5.23
C SER A 64 -26.22 22.09 -5.27
N THR A 65 -25.61 22.74 -4.27
CA THR A 65 -25.58 24.22 -4.19
C THR A 65 -24.51 24.88 -5.07
N ARG A 66 -23.44 24.18 -5.49
CA ARG A 66 -22.34 24.77 -6.27
C ARG A 66 -22.03 24.10 -7.61
N GLY A 67 -22.56 22.90 -7.87
CA GLY A 67 -22.20 22.10 -9.04
C GLY A 67 -20.78 21.52 -8.99
N SER A 68 -20.56 20.41 -9.71
CA SER A 68 -19.36 19.57 -9.65
C SER A 68 -18.03 20.33 -9.83
N ALA A 69 -17.98 21.29 -10.75
CA ALA A 69 -16.76 22.07 -11.02
C ALA A 69 -16.27 22.87 -9.78
N ASN A 70 -17.19 23.49 -9.04
CA ASN A 70 -16.89 24.50 -8.02
C ASN A 70 -16.87 23.96 -6.58
N VAL A 71 -17.08 22.66 -6.36
CA VAL A 71 -17.13 22.03 -5.03
C VAL A 71 -15.83 22.24 -4.25
N ARG A 72 -15.95 22.56 -2.96
CA ARG A 72 -14.84 22.84 -2.03
C ARG A 72 -14.78 21.78 -0.92
N LEU A 73 -14.05 20.68 -1.15
CA LEU A 73 -13.89 19.60 -0.17
C LEU A 73 -13.43 20.09 1.22
N TRP A 74 -12.50 21.05 1.27
CA TRP A 74 -12.03 21.62 2.54
C TRP A 74 -13.14 22.34 3.34
N TRP A 75 -14.13 22.92 2.65
CA TRP A 75 -15.27 23.60 3.28
C TRP A 75 -16.25 22.61 3.88
N VAL A 76 -16.46 21.46 3.22
CA VAL A 76 -17.24 20.33 3.75
C VAL A 76 -16.58 19.74 4.99
N ILE A 77 -15.26 19.52 4.96
CA ILE A 77 -14.49 19.08 6.15
C ILE A 77 -14.61 20.11 7.29
N LEU A 78 -14.50 21.41 6.98
CA LEU A 78 -14.67 22.46 7.99
C LEU A 78 -16.08 22.45 8.60
N LYS A 79 -17.15 22.32 7.78
CA LYS A 79 -18.53 22.15 8.26
C LYS A 79 -18.69 20.92 9.17
N CYS A 80 -18.05 19.79 8.85
CA CYS A 80 -18.11 18.58 9.67
C CYS A 80 -17.52 18.76 11.08
N PHE A 81 -16.54 19.66 11.25
CA PHE A 81 -15.74 19.78 12.48
C PHE A 81 -15.54 21.21 13.01
N TRP A 82 -16.40 22.16 12.61
CA TRP A 82 -16.20 23.61 12.84
C TRP A 82 -15.90 23.95 14.31
N TRP A 83 -16.68 23.42 15.26
CA TRP A 83 -16.47 23.61 16.70
C TRP A 83 -15.11 23.08 17.19
N ARG A 84 -14.65 21.94 16.67
CA ARG A 84 -13.33 21.37 17.02
C ARG A 84 -12.19 22.21 16.44
N SER A 85 -12.36 22.75 15.23
CA SER A 85 -11.41 23.70 14.63
C SER A 85 -11.27 24.96 15.49
N LEU A 86 -12.39 25.54 15.94
CA LEU A 86 -12.39 26.69 16.86
C LEU A 86 -11.75 26.35 18.22
N LEU A 87 -12.08 25.20 18.80
CA LEU A 87 -11.50 24.75 20.08
C LEU A 87 -9.98 24.63 20.00
N ILE A 88 -9.44 24.04 18.93
CA ILE A 88 -7.99 23.89 18.78
C ILE A 88 -7.31 25.25 18.55
N GLN A 89 -7.93 26.16 17.79
CA GLN A 89 -7.42 27.53 17.61
C GLN A 89 -7.38 28.30 18.95
N PHE A 90 -8.46 28.21 19.74
CA PHE A 90 -8.53 28.81 21.07
C PHE A 90 -7.47 28.24 22.02
N LEU A 91 -7.32 26.91 22.09
CA LEU A 91 -6.32 26.26 22.92
C LEU A 91 -4.88 26.60 22.50
N ALA A 92 -4.61 26.74 21.19
CA ALA A 92 -3.29 27.14 20.68
C ALA A 92 -2.98 28.62 20.99
N LEU A 93 -3.98 29.51 20.93
CA LEU A 93 -3.84 30.90 21.34
C LEU A 93 -3.62 31.03 22.86
N LEU A 94 -4.36 30.26 23.66
CA LEU A 94 -4.19 30.19 25.11
C LEU A 94 -2.82 29.64 25.52
N LEU A 95 -2.32 28.61 24.84
CA LEU A 95 -0.95 28.08 25.00
C LEU A 95 0.09 29.19 24.83
N VAL A 96 -0.02 29.97 23.75
CA VAL A 96 0.92 31.05 23.47
C VAL A 96 0.76 32.21 24.45
N ALA A 97 -0.47 32.61 24.83
CA ALA A 97 -0.69 33.64 25.84
C ALA A 97 -0.03 33.30 27.19
N VAL A 98 -0.08 32.04 27.62
CA VAL A 98 0.57 31.58 28.86
C VAL A 98 2.09 31.54 28.71
N PHE A 99 2.63 31.16 27.55
CA PHE A 99 4.07 31.31 27.29
C PHE A 99 4.54 32.77 27.36
N MET A 100 3.75 33.72 26.86
CA MET A 100 4.07 35.15 26.99
C MET A 100 4.06 35.62 28.44
N ALA A 101 3.05 35.23 29.22
CA ALA A 101 2.97 35.54 30.65
C ALA A 101 4.16 34.94 31.42
N GLN A 102 4.58 33.72 31.08
CA GLN A 102 5.78 33.07 31.63
C GLN A 102 7.07 33.82 31.26
N SER A 103 7.16 34.36 30.05
CA SER A 103 8.28 35.19 29.58
C SER A 103 8.43 36.49 30.38
N GLU A 104 7.34 37.22 30.59
CA GLU A 104 7.39 38.51 31.29
C GLU A 104 7.62 38.32 32.80
N THR A 105 6.99 37.32 33.42
CA THR A 105 7.22 36.99 34.83
C THR A 105 8.65 36.50 35.11
N LEU A 106 9.29 35.83 34.15
CA LEU A 106 10.72 35.53 34.21
C LEU A 106 11.58 36.80 34.14
N GLY A 107 11.20 37.76 33.28
CA GLY A 107 11.86 39.07 33.20
C GLY A 107 11.82 39.84 34.53
N LEU A 108 10.64 39.95 35.14
CA LEU A 108 10.46 40.59 36.45
C LEU A 108 11.27 39.90 37.56
N LEU A 109 11.39 38.57 37.51
CA LEU A 109 12.24 37.81 38.44
C LEU A 109 13.74 38.15 38.23
N THR A 110 14.19 38.31 36.98
CA THR A 110 15.58 38.72 36.70
C THR A 110 15.87 40.17 37.07
N ASP A 111 14.87 41.06 36.95
CA ASP A 111 14.99 42.46 37.36
C ASP A 111 15.19 42.57 38.88
N TYR A 112 14.49 41.76 39.70
CA TYR A 112 14.75 41.70 41.16
C TYR A 112 16.19 41.32 41.49
N PHE A 113 16.74 40.27 40.86
CA PHE A 113 18.10 39.85 41.15
C PHE A 113 19.12 40.96 40.85
N SER A 114 18.81 41.93 39.98
CA SER A 114 19.68 43.06 39.68
C SER A 114 19.70 44.19 40.72
N LEU A 115 18.85 44.13 41.76
CA LEU A 115 18.80 45.13 42.83
C LEU A 115 19.97 44.97 43.81
N GLU A 116 20.71 46.05 44.08
CA GLU A 116 21.85 46.04 45.01
C GLU A 116 21.42 45.97 46.50
N THR A 117 20.22 46.47 46.83
CA THR A 117 19.62 46.36 48.17
C THR A 117 18.11 46.10 48.06
N PRO A 118 17.64 44.85 48.18
CA PRO A 118 16.21 44.54 48.06
C PRO A 118 15.45 44.99 49.32
N THR A 119 14.26 45.57 49.15
CA THR A 119 13.38 45.88 50.28
C THR A 119 12.61 44.63 50.75
N PRO A 120 12.01 44.65 51.96
CA PRO A 120 11.13 43.57 52.41
C PRO A 120 9.91 43.34 51.50
N GLU A 121 9.43 44.40 50.83
CA GLU A 121 8.34 44.32 49.86
C GLU A 121 8.79 43.62 48.57
N ASP A 122 9.98 43.96 48.05
CA ASP A 122 10.58 43.29 46.88
C ASP A 122 10.77 41.80 47.14
N THR A 123 11.24 41.45 48.33
CA THR A 123 11.45 40.05 48.76
C THR A 123 10.12 39.27 48.74
N ASN A 124 9.00 39.89 49.15
CA ASN A 124 7.68 39.26 49.07
C ASN A 124 7.18 39.14 47.61
N ASN A 125 7.40 40.18 46.79
CA ASN A 125 7.04 40.18 45.36
C ASN A 125 7.74 39.04 44.59
N VAL A 126 8.98 38.70 44.94
CA VAL A 126 9.73 37.58 44.32
C VAL A 126 9.11 36.23 44.58
N TYR A 127 8.67 35.96 45.81
CA TYR A 127 7.97 34.71 46.12
C TYR A 127 6.63 34.63 45.36
N ILE A 128 5.96 35.76 45.14
CA ILE A 128 4.76 35.85 44.29
C ILE A 128 5.10 35.56 42.83
N TYR A 129 6.15 36.17 42.26
CA TYR A 129 6.58 35.92 40.87
C TYR A 129 7.00 34.47 40.65
N ALA A 130 7.73 33.87 41.60
CA ALA A 130 8.12 32.47 41.55
C ALA A 130 6.92 31.51 41.66
N ALA A 131 5.98 31.79 42.56
CA ALA A 131 4.73 31.02 42.66
C ALA A 131 3.89 31.12 41.39
N LEU A 132 3.83 32.31 40.77
CA LEU A 132 3.14 32.54 39.51
C LEU A 132 3.81 31.79 38.34
N LEU A 133 5.14 31.80 38.24
CA LEU A 133 5.90 31.00 37.27
C LEU A 133 5.63 29.50 37.41
N ILE A 134 5.63 28.99 38.65
CA ILE A 134 5.30 27.59 38.95
C ILE A 134 3.85 27.28 38.51
N LEU A 135 2.88 28.12 38.87
CA LEU A 135 1.47 27.92 38.49
C LEU A 135 1.25 27.98 36.97
N MET A 136 1.90 28.91 36.27
CA MET A 136 1.87 28.98 34.80
C MET A 136 2.50 27.75 34.16
N SER A 137 3.63 27.25 34.69
CA SER A 137 4.26 26.03 34.19
C SER A 137 3.40 24.78 34.42
N ALA A 138 2.69 24.67 35.55
CA ALA A 138 1.71 23.60 35.79
C ALA A 138 0.54 23.66 34.79
N PHE A 139 0.02 24.87 34.52
CA PHE A 139 -1.05 25.08 33.56
C PHE A 139 -0.59 24.78 32.12
N LEU A 140 0.68 25.02 31.78
CA LEU A 140 1.27 24.66 30.48
C LEU A 140 1.24 23.14 30.22
N ILE A 141 1.46 22.30 31.24
CA ILE A 141 1.32 20.83 31.13
C ILE A 141 -0.10 20.46 30.65
N LEU A 142 -1.11 21.17 31.16
CA LEU A 142 -2.49 21.00 30.76
C LEU A 142 -2.71 21.51 29.32
N LEU A 143 -2.21 22.69 28.97
CA LEU A 143 -2.36 23.26 27.63
C LEU A 143 -1.67 22.44 26.53
N ASN A 144 -0.61 21.69 26.86
CA ASN A 144 0.00 20.69 25.97
C ASN A 144 -0.99 19.56 25.52
N LEU A 145 -2.19 19.45 26.12
CA LEU A 145 -3.31 18.67 25.56
C LEU A 145 -3.72 19.13 24.15
N VAL A 146 -3.43 20.37 23.73
CA VAL A 146 -3.75 20.87 22.38
C VAL A 146 -3.18 19.98 21.28
N PHE A 147 -1.98 19.43 21.46
CA PHE A 147 -1.36 18.51 20.50
C PHE A 147 -2.08 17.16 20.42
N TYR A 148 -2.64 16.68 21.54
CA TYR A 148 -3.50 15.48 21.57
C TYR A 148 -4.82 15.74 20.83
N VAL A 149 -5.48 16.87 21.10
CA VAL A 149 -6.74 17.26 20.42
C VAL A 149 -6.50 17.44 18.92
N GLY A 150 -5.40 18.08 18.53
CA GLY A 150 -4.97 18.25 17.13
C GLY A 150 -4.73 16.91 16.41
N ARG A 151 -3.95 15.99 17.00
CA ARG A 151 -3.71 14.65 16.43
C ARG A 151 -4.98 13.81 16.34
N LYS A 152 -5.84 13.86 17.36
CA LYS A 152 -7.16 13.21 17.35
C LYS A 152 -8.03 13.76 16.21
N PHE A 153 -8.07 15.09 16.03
CA PHE A 153 -8.81 15.72 14.93
C PHE A 153 -8.26 15.36 13.54
N GLY A 154 -6.93 15.34 13.37
CA GLY A 154 -6.28 14.91 12.14
C GLY A 154 -6.71 13.51 11.70
N GLY A 155 -6.62 12.53 12.59
CA GLY A 155 -7.04 11.16 12.27
C GLY A 155 -8.55 10.96 12.09
N MET A 156 -9.41 11.80 12.69
CA MET A 156 -10.85 11.81 12.36
C MET A 156 -11.10 12.22 10.91
N VAL A 157 -10.37 13.22 10.41
CA VAL A 157 -10.43 13.60 8.99
C VAL A 157 -9.91 12.46 8.10
N ARG A 158 -8.87 11.73 8.54
CA ARG A 158 -8.42 10.52 7.83
C ARG A 158 -9.51 9.44 7.75
N ILE A 159 -10.10 9.05 8.87
CA ILE A 159 -11.17 8.04 8.92
C ILE A 159 -12.33 8.44 8.00
N LEU A 160 -12.76 9.71 8.08
CA LEU A 160 -13.82 10.26 7.23
C LEU A 160 -13.48 10.15 5.74
N LEU A 161 -12.26 10.53 5.34
CA LEU A 161 -11.85 10.53 3.93
C LEU A 161 -11.62 9.12 3.39
N THR A 162 -11.06 8.19 4.18
CA THR A 162 -10.89 6.79 3.78
C THR A 162 -12.25 6.12 3.56
N ASN A 163 -13.24 6.37 4.42
CA ASN A 163 -14.61 5.91 4.16
C ASN A 163 -15.22 6.58 2.92
N ALA A 164 -15.10 7.91 2.76
CA ALA A 164 -15.62 8.61 1.57
C ALA A 164 -15.08 8.04 0.24
N ILE A 165 -13.78 7.66 0.21
CA ILE A 165 -13.16 6.99 -0.94
C ILE A 165 -13.78 5.60 -1.17
N TYR A 166 -13.95 4.78 -0.11
CA TYR A 166 -14.54 3.44 -0.21
C TYR A 166 -15.99 3.47 -0.73
N PHE A 167 -16.82 4.36 -0.19
CA PHE A 167 -18.20 4.54 -0.68
C PHE A 167 -18.24 5.06 -2.12
N LYS A 168 -17.30 5.92 -2.52
CA LYS A 168 -17.18 6.36 -3.91
C LYS A 168 -16.85 5.19 -4.84
N VAL A 169 -15.92 4.31 -4.46
CA VAL A 169 -15.63 3.08 -5.23
C VAL A 169 -16.90 2.28 -5.50
N LEU A 170 -17.76 2.12 -4.48
CA LEU A 170 -19.03 1.42 -4.62
C LEU A 170 -20.05 2.11 -5.54
N SER A 171 -19.88 3.38 -5.93
CA SER A 171 -20.78 4.12 -6.85
C SER A 171 -20.19 4.48 -8.23
N LEU A 172 -18.90 4.22 -8.51
CA LEU A 172 -18.28 4.46 -9.83
C LEU A 172 -18.85 3.56 -10.95
N SER A 173 -19.00 4.06 -12.17
CA SER A 173 -19.33 3.20 -13.32
C SER A 173 -18.14 2.35 -13.77
N GLN A 174 -18.39 1.19 -14.40
CA GLN A 174 -17.33 0.30 -14.88
C GLN A 174 -16.45 0.95 -15.98
N CYS A 175 -17.06 1.79 -16.83
CA CYS A 175 -16.36 2.66 -17.79
C CYS A 175 -15.41 3.65 -17.09
N THR A 176 -15.79 4.21 -15.94
CA THR A 176 -14.88 5.10 -15.17
C THR A 176 -13.77 4.31 -14.50
N LEU A 177 -14.06 3.08 -14.07
CA LEU A 177 -13.11 2.21 -13.37
C LEU A 177 -11.95 1.77 -14.27
N SER A 178 -12.20 1.49 -15.56
CA SER A 178 -11.15 1.10 -16.52
C SER A 178 -10.05 2.15 -16.71
N HIS A 179 -10.40 3.44 -16.54
CA HIS A 179 -9.45 4.56 -16.61
C HIS A 179 -8.68 4.83 -15.30
N VAL A 180 -9.04 4.17 -14.19
CA VAL A 180 -8.43 4.40 -12.86
C VAL A 180 -7.73 3.14 -12.36
N THR A 181 -6.40 3.14 -12.35
CA THR A 181 -5.63 1.99 -11.86
C THR A 181 -5.87 1.74 -10.36
N MET A 182 -6.07 0.47 -9.98
CA MET A 182 -6.31 0.08 -8.57
C MET A 182 -5.23 0.60 -7.62
N GLY A 183 -3.96 0.53 -8.03
CA GLY A 183 -2.83 1.04 -7.26
C GLY A 183 -2.92 2.54 -6.97
N HIS A 184 -3.55 3.33 -7.85
CA HIS A 184 -3.81 4.75 -7.60
C HIS A 184 -4.80 4.95 -6.45
N VAL A 185 -5.93 4.22 -6.46
CA VAL A 185 -6.97 4.32 -5.40
C VAL A 185 -6.41 3.90 -4.05
N ILE A 186 -5.66 2.79 -4.00
CA ILE A 186 -5.01 2.30 -2.77
C ILE A 186 -3.96 3.30 -2.26
N ASN A 187 -3.18 3.92 -3.15
CA ASN A 187 -2.20 4.95 -2.77
C ASN A 187 -2.87 6.23 -2.23
N ILE A 188 -4.02 6.63 -2.80
CA ILE A 188 -4.81 7.74 -2.25
C ILE A 188 -5.26 7.39 -0.82
N ALA A 189 -5.94 6.25 -0.64
CA ALA A 189 -6.52 5.84 0.64
C ALA A 189 -5.46 5.57 1.73
N SER A 190 -4.25 5.12 1.36
CA SER A 190 -3.19 4.77 2.31
C SER A 190 -2.21 5.92 2.63
N ASN A 191 -1.77 6.68 1.62
CA ASN A 191 -0.70 7.67 1.77
C ASN A 191 -1.19 9.12 1.67
N ASP A 192 -2.07 9.45 0.72
CA ASP A 192 -2.47 10.85 0.50
C ASP A 192 -3.40 11.36 1.62
N VAL A 193 -4.29 10.50 2.14
CA VAL A 193 -5.13 10.85 3.30
C VAL A 193 -4.31 11.05 4.58
N HIS A 194 -3.25 10.27 4.80
CA HIS A 194 -2.41 10.38 6.01
C HIS A 194 -1.68 11.74 6.13
N ARG A 195 -1.54 12.50 5.03
CA ARG A 195 -0.91 13.83 5.05
C ARG A 195 -1.72 14.87 5.82
N PHE A 196 -3.02 14.64 6.00
CA PHE A 196 -3.89 15.55 6.74
C PHE A 196 -3.69 15.49 8.26
N ASP A 197 -3.22 14.36 8.81
CA ASP A 197 -2.93 14.19 10.24
C ASP A 197 -2.02 15.32 10.79
N GLU A 198 -0.84 15.51 10.18
CA GLU A 198 0.11 16.56 10.59
C GLU A 198 -0.31 17.95 10.09
N CYS A 199 -0.89 18.06 8.90
CA CYS A 199 -1.35 19.35 8.37
C CYS A 199 -2.37 20.02 9.31
N ILE A 200 -3.29 19.25 9.89
CA ILE A 200 -4.31 19.71 10.84
C ILE A 200 -3.70 20.08 12.20
N LEU A 201 -2.68 19.34 12.65
CA LEU A 201 -1.98 19.59 13.91
C LEU A 201 -1.32 20.98 13.94
N TYR A 202 -0.65 21.38 12.85
CA TYR A 202 0.07 22.65 12.76
C TYR A 202 -0.76 23.82 12.19
N PHE A 203 -1.95 23.56 11.63
CA PHE A 203 -2.81 24.60 11.05
C PHE A 203 -3.10 25.83 11.96
N PRO A 204 -3.31 25.70 13.29
CA PRO A 204 -3.60 26.85 14.15
C PRO A 204 -2.51 27.94 14.13
N PHE A 205 -1.26 27.57 13.85
CA PHE A 205 -0.13 28.50 13.83
C PHE A 205 -0.19 29.52 12.69
N PHE A 206 -1.03 29.32 11.66
CA PHE A 206 -1.32 30.37 10.67
C PHE A 206 -2.03 31.60 11.28
N LEU A 207 -2.89 31.39 12.28
CA LEU A 207 -3.59 32.47 12.99
C LEU A 207 -2.82 32.92 14.23
N VAL A 208 -2.21 31.98 14.97
CA VAL A 208 -1.51 32.29 16.21
C VAL A 208 -0.19 33.04 15.98
N PHE A 209 0.57 32.76 14.89
CA PHE A 209 1.85 33.43 14.66
C PHE A 209 1.73 34.95 14.43
N PRO A 210 0.83 35.48 13.56
CA PRO A 210 0.69 36.93 13.36
C PRO A 210 0.24 37.66 14.63
N ILE A 211 -0.68 37.08 15.41
CA ILE A 211 -1.14 37.64 16.69
C ILE A 211 0.03 37.68 17.67
N HIS A 212 0.75 36.56 17.82
CA HIS A 212 1.91 36.47 18.71
C HIS A 212 3.00 37.50 18.36
N LEU A 213 3.32 37.62 17.06
CA LEU A 213 4.30 38.60 16.58
C LEU A 213 3.91 40.03 16.94
N PHE A 214 2.63 40.41 16.78
CA PHE A 214 2.17 41.75 17.14
C PHE A 214 2.32 42.03 18.64
N VAL A 215 1.94 41.09 19.52
CA VAL A 215 2.07 41.27 20.97
C VAL A 215 3.54 41.29 21.41
N VAL A 216 4.40 40.41 20.85
CA VAL A 216 5.85 40.41 21.14
C VAL A 216 6.49 41.73 20.69
N LEU A 217 6.12 42.25 19.51
CA LEU A 217 6.61 43.54 19.02
C LEU A 217 6.22 44.69 19.98
N TYR A 218 4.98 44.68 20.48
CA TYR A 218 4.51 45.68 21.45
C TYR A 218 5.28 45.61 22.77
N LEU A 219 5.46 44.42 23.35
CA LEU A 219 6.23 44.26 24.60
C LEU A 219 7.70 44.67 24.44
N LEU A 220 8.32 44.32 23.30
CA LEU A 220 9.69 44.73 23.01
C LEU A 220 9.82 46.23 22.70
N TYR A 221 8.77 46.88 22.19
CA TYR A 221 8.73 48.35 22.05
C TYR A 221 8.74 49.04 23.43
N LEU A 222 8.07 48.49 24.44
CA LEU A 222 8.10 49.04 25.81
C LEU A 222 9.49 48.97 26.46
N LYS A 223 10.29 47.94 26.14
CA LYS A 223 11.64 47.74 26.74
C LYS A 223 12.79 48.32 25.89
N VAL A 224 12.68 48.29 24.55
CA VAL A 224 13.77 48.58 23.59
C VAL A 224 13.38 49.67 22.58
N GLN A 225 12.23 50.33 22.77
CA GLN A 225 11.73 51.45 21.96
C GLN A 225 11.74 51.14 20.45
N TRP A 226 12.15 52.10 19.62
CA TRP A 226 12.15 52.02 18.15
C TRP A 226 13.00 50.88 17.59
N SER A 227 14.03 50.41 18.32
CA SER A 227 14.89 49.31 17.87
C SER A 227 14.12 47.99 17.71
N SER A 228 12.99 47.83 18.41
CA SER A 228 12.06 46.69 18.23
C SER A 228 11.53 46.54 16.79
N VAL A 229 11.39 47.63 16.02
CA VAL A 229 10.83 47.63 14.66
C VAL A 229 11.66 46.78 13.68
N ILE A 230 12.95 46.58 13.96
CA ILE A 230 13.86 45.74 13.17
C ILE A 230 13.36 44.29 13.05
N ILE A 231 12.65 43.80 14.06
CA ILE A 231 12.02 42.46 14.06
C ILE A 231 11.08 42.30 12.87
N VAL A 232 10.30 43.35 12.56
CA VAL A 232 9.39 43.37 11.42
C VAL A 232 10.18 43.27 10.11
N GLY A 233 11.26 44.02 9.96
CA GLY A 233 12.14 43.96 8.79
C GLY A 233 12.77 42.57 8.58
N VAL A 234 13.35 41.99 9.64
CA VAL A 234 13.95 40.63 9.58
C VAL A 234 12.90 39.58 9.23
N ILE A 235 11.69 39.67 9.80
CA ILE A 235 10.62 38.72 9.51
C ILE A 235 10.07 38.88 8.09
N LEU A 236 9.86 40.11 7.61
CA LEU A 236 9.42 40.39 6.24
C LEU A 236 10.40 39.86 5.20
N VAL A 237 11.72 39.90 5.45
CA VAL A 237 12.73 39.27 4.57
C VAL A 237 12.70 37.74 4.71
N SER A 238 12.44 37.20 5.90
CA SER A 238 12.46 35.75 6.15
C SER A 238 11.27 34.98 5.57
N LEU A 239 10.09 35.61 5.47
CA LEU A 239 8.87 34.96 5.00
C LEU A 239 8.94 34.54 3.51
N PRO A 240 9.38 35.38 2.55
CA PRO A 240 9.61 34.97 1.17
C PRO A 240 10.62 33.82 1.04
N VAL A 241 11.69 33.81 1.86
CA VAL A 241 12.68 32.72 1.87
C VAL A 241 12.05 31.40 2.31
N LEU A 242 11.27 31.41 3.40
CA LEU A 242 10.53 30.23 3.86
C LEU A 242 9.52 29.70 2.83
N ILE A 243 8.75 30.61 2.21
CA ILE A 243 7.77 30.25 1.19
C ILE A 243 8.48 29.62 -0.01
N SER A 244 9.56 30.24 -0.49
CA SER A 244 10.35 29.74 -1.63
C SER A 244 10.92 28.34 -1.36
N LEU A 245 11.57 28.13 -0.21
CA LEU A 245 12.08 26.81 0.19
C LEU A 245 10.95 25.76 0.28
N SER A 246 9.79 26.12 0.84
CA SER A 246 8.66 25.21 0.98
C SER A 246 8.00 24.85 -0.35
N VAL A 247 7.96 25.78 -1.31
CA VAL A 247 7.50 25.53 -2.69
C VAL A 247 8.48 24.64 -3.43
N ILE A 248 9.79 24.90 -3.35
CA ILE A 248 10.84 24.07 -3.97
C ILE A 248 10.80 22.63 -3.42
N TYR A 249 10.61 22.46 -2.11
CA TYR A 249 10.38 21.15 -1.49
C TYR A 249 9.18 20.42 -2.11
N SER A 250 8.04 21.10 -2.23
CA SER A 250 6.81 20.53 -2.82
C SER A 250 7.03 20.07 -4.27
N ILE A 251 7.82 20.82 -5.06
CA ILE A 251 8.18 20.45 -6.45
C ILE A 251 9.01 19.16 -6.49
N PHE A 252 10.09 19.05 -5.71
CA PHE A 252 10.90 17.82 -5.67
C PHE A 252 10.10 16.64 -5.14
N ARG A 253 9.28 16.85 -4.11
CA ARG A 253 8.39 15.83 -3.54
C ARG A 253 7.36 15.32 -4.57
N PHE A 254 6.83 16.21 -5.41
CA PHE A 254 5.90 15.85 -6.50
C PHE A 254 6.58 15.04 -7.62
N LYS A 255 7.83 15.39 -8.00
CA LYS A 255 8.61 14.59 -8.96
C LYS A 255 8.90 13.20 -8.40
N ALA A 256 9.43 13.12 -7.18
CA ALA A 256 9.67 11.86 -6.49
C ALA A 256 8.41 10.98 -6.40
N ALA A 257 7.24 11.56 -6.10
CA ALA A 257 5.98 10.83 -6.06
C ALA A 257 5.63 10.19 -7.43
N LYS A 258 5.77 10.93 -8.55
CA LYS A 258 5.55 10.37 -9.89
C LYS A 258 6.49 9.20 -10.22
N VAL A 259 7.77 9.31 -9.86
CA VAL A 259 8.74 8.23 -10.08
C VAL A 259 8.45 7.03 -9.16
N THR A 260 8.00 7.28 -7.92
CA THR A 260 7.55 6.23 -6.99
C THR A 260 6.34 5.48 -7.54
N ASP A 261 5.33 6.20 -8.04
CA ASP A 261 4.13 5.62 -8.66
C ASP A 261 4.53 4.71 -9.85
N ARG A 262 5.44 5.17 -10.72
CA ARG A 262 6.02 4.37 -11.82
C ARG A 262 6.77 3.13 -11.31
N ARG A 263 7.60 3.26 -10.28
CA ARG A 263 8.36 2.13 -9.71
C ARG A 263 7.44 1.07 -9.11
N VAL A 264 6.41 1.48 -8.37
CA VAL A 264 5.44 0.54 -7.77
C VAL A 264 4.65 -0.21 -8.85
N LYS A 265 4.24 0.47 -9.93
CA LYS A 265 3.64 -0.18 -11.10
C LYS A 265 4.56 -1.27 -11.68
N VAL A 266 5.81 -0.94 -12.02
CA VAL A 266 6.78 -1.92 -12.58
C VAL A 266 7.05 -3.08 -11.60
N MET A 267 7.10 -2.82 -10.29
CA MET A 267 7.23 -3.89 -9.29
C MET A 267 6.02 -4.84 -9.28
N ASN A 268 4.79 -4.33 -9.42
CA ASN A 268 3.59 -5.16 -9.47
C ASN A 268 3.57 -6.03 -10.73
N GLU A 269 3.97 -5.47 -11.88
CA GLU A 269 4.12 -6.23 -13.14
C GLU A 269 5.16 -7.36 -13.00
N ILE A 270 6.30 -7.09 -12.34
CA ILE A 270 7.33 -8.10 -12.05
C ILE A 270 6.80 -9.20 -11.11
N ILE A 271 6.08 -8.83 -10.03
CA ILE A 271 5.53 -9.80 -9.07
C ILE A 271 4.48 -10.68 -9.74
N SER A 272 3.57 -10.09 -10.52
CA SER A 272 2.54 -10.84 -11.25
C SER A 272 3.13 -11.77 -12.32
N GLY A 273 4.24 -11.36 -12.96
CA GLY A 273 4.92 -12.14 -14.00
C GLY A 273 6.08 -13.01 -13.51
N ILE A 274 6.29 -13.16 -12.19
CA ILE A 274 7.57 -13.65 -11.63
C ILE A 274 7.98 -15.04 -12.13
N ARG A 275 7.02 -15.96 -12.31
CA ARG A 275 7.29 -17.31 -12.85
C ARG A 275 7.88 -17.24 -14.26
N VAL A 276 7.26 -16.44 -15.13
CA VAL A 276 7.68 -16.24 -16.53
C VAL A 276 9.03 -15.53 -16.60
N ILE A 277 9.27 -14.52 -15.75
CA ILE A 277 10.57 -13.84 -15.65
C ILE A 277 11.68 -14.84 -15.25
N LYS A 278 11.42 -15.72 -14.28
CA LYS A 278 12.38 -16.75 -13.86
C LYS A 278 12.65 -17.77 -14.96
N MET A 279 11.61 -18.36 -15.53
CA MET A 279 11.73 -19.36 -16.61
C MET A 279 12.51 -18.81 -17.82
N TYR A 280 12.40 -17.51 -18.13
CA TYR A 280 13.18 -16.86 -19.18
C TYR A 280 14.59 -16.41 -18.76
N GLY A 281 14.98 -16.42 -17.48
CA GLY A 281 16.26 -15.87 -17.03
C GLY A 281 16.33 -14.34 -17.13
N TRP A 282 15.21 -13.65 -16.92
CA TRP A 282 15.08 -12.18 -17.09
C TRP A 282 15.24 -11.38 -15.79
N GLU A 283 15.51 -12.03 -14.66
CA GLU A 283 15.59 -11.41 -13.33
C GLU A 283 16.58 -10.24 -13.29
N TYR A 284 17.73 -10.39 -13.96
CA TYR A 284 18.78 -9.36 -13.99
C TYR A 284 18.36 -8.11 -14.78
N ALA A 285 17.69 -8.26 -15.92
CA ALA A 285 17.21 -7.14 -16.74
C ALA A 285 16.16 -6.30 -15.98
N PHE A 286 15.18 -6.96 -15.36
CA PHE A 286 14.17 -6.29 -14.56
C PHE A 286 14.75 -5.67 -13.29
N SER A 287 15.71 -6.33 -12.63
CA SER A 287 16.47 -5.76 -11.51
C SER A 287 17.20 -4.47 -11.90
N GLN A 288 17.90 -4.44 -13.05
CA GLN A 288 18.53 -3.23 -13.56
C GLN A 288 17.53 -2.11 -13.88
N LEU A 289 16.38 -2.44 -14.49
CA LEU A 289 15.32 -1.47 -14.76
C LEU A 289 14.80 -0.82 -13.47
N VAL A 290 14.49 -1.64 -12.46
CA VAL A 290 14.05 -1.14 -11.14
C VAL A 290 15.14 -0.30 -10.48
N CYS A 291 16.41 -0.72 -10.54
CA CYS A 291 17.55 0.04 -10.01
C CYS A 291 17.73 1.41 -10.69
N LYS A 292 17.51 1.51 -12.01
CA LYS A 292 17.55 2.78 -12.75
C LYS A 292 16.45 3.74 -12.27
N ILE A 293 15.20 3.27 -12.24
CA ILE A 293 14.05 4.07 -11.75
C ILE A 293 14.27 4.46 -10.28
N ARG A 294 14.80 3.55 -9.46
CA ARG A 294 15.09 3.79 -8.04
C ARG A 294 16.16 4.85 -7.84
N ARG A 295 17.19 4.92 -8.70
CA ARG A 295 18.23 5.95 -8.64
C ARG A 295 17.67 7.35 -8.90
N GLU A 296 16.77 7.47 -9.89
CA GLU A 296 16.03 8.71 -10.16
C GLU A 296 15.14 9.10 -8.96
N GLU A 297 14.38 8.15 -8.39
CA GLU A 297 13.51 8.36 -7.23
C GLU A 297 14.30 8.88 -6.02
N VAL A 298 15.40 8.20 -5.66
CA VAL A 298 16.24 8.54 -4.51
C VAL A 298 16.89 9.92 -4.66
N TRP A 299 17.28 10.31 -5.87
CA TRP A 299 17.89 11.62 -6.14
C TRP A 299 16.92 12.79 -5.90
N ASP A 300 15.67 12.68 -6.36
CA ASP A 300 14.64 13.69 -6.09
C ASP A 300 14.18 13.70 -4.62
N VAL A 301 14.10 12.52 -3.98
CA VAL A 301 13.86 12.43 -2.52
C VAL A 301 14.98 13.11 -1.73
N PHE A 302 16.25 12.87 -2.09
CA PHE A 302 17.42 13.44 -1.41
C PHE A 302 17.46 14.97 -1.51
N LYS A 303 17.24 15.53 -2.71
CA LYS A 303 17.08 16.98 -2.92
C LYS A 303 15.94 17.55 -2.08
N GLY A 304 14.78 16.88 -2.07
CA GLY A 304 13.65 17.26 -1.23
C GLY A 304 14.00 17.28 0.25
N ILE A 305 14.70 16.26 0.76
CA ILE A 305 15.15 16.21 2.16
C ILE A 305 16.10 17.36 2.48
N ILE A 306 17.09 17.66 1.62
CA ILE A 306 17.99 18.81 1.83
C ILE A 306 17.19 20.12 1.97
N VAL A 307 16.28 20.40 1.03
CA VAL A 307 15.49 21.64 1.05
C VAL A 307 14.57 21.70 2.27
N LYS A 308 13.96 20.57 2.68
CA LYS A 308 13.17 20.48 3.92
C LYS A 308 14.01 20.80 5.16
N GLN A 309 15.20 20.22 5.28
CA GLN A 309 16.07 20.48 6.43
C GLN A 309 16.63 21.92 6.43
N LEU A 310 16.91 22.50 5.26
CA LEU A 310 17.26 23.92 5.14
C LEU A 310 16.11 24.83 5.60
N SER A 311 14.86 24.53 5.24
CA SER A 311 13.70 25.29 5.70
C SER A 311 13.53 25.23 7.23
N VAL A 312 13.62 24.04 7.82
CA VAL A 312 13.51 23.86 9.28
C VAL A 312 14.72 24.48 10.02
N ALA A 313 15.93 24.35 9.49
CA ALA A 313 17.13 24.96 10.07
C ALA A 313 17.05 26.50 10.01
N TYR A 314 16.58 27.07 8.90
CA TYR A 314 16.37 28.50 8.76
C TYR A 314 15.32 29.01 9.77
N ALA A 315 14.16 28.36 9.84
CA ALA A 315 13.08 28.72 10.77
C ALA A 315 13.52 28.63 12.25
N THR A 316 14.36 27.66 12.59
CA THR A 316 14.87 27.50 13.97
C THR A 316 16.05 28.39 14.32
N ARG A 317 16.79 28.94 13.33
CA ARG A 317 18.02 29.73 13.59
C ARG A 317 17.88 31.24 13.36
N ILE A 318 16.88 31.71 12.60
CA ILE A 318 16.70 33.14 12.32
C ILE A 318 16.60 34.02 13.59
N HIS A 319 16.05 33.48 14.69
CA HIS A 319 15.93 34.20 15.96
C HIS A 319 17.28 34.64 16.56
N ASN A 320 18.36 33.87 16.37
CA ASN A 320 19.69 34.25 16.85
C ASN A 320 20.21 35.50 16.13
N LEU A 321 19.98 35.59 14.82
CA LEU A 321 20.31 36.76 14.03
C LEU A 321 19.45 37.96 14.45
N LEU A 322 18.16 37.74 14.69
CA LEU A 322 17.24 38.76 15.17
C LEU A 322 17.69 39.35 16.52
N ILE A 323 18.07 38.52 17.50
CA ILE A 323 18.60 38.97 18.81
C ILE A 323 19.87 39.80 18.60
N TYR A 324 20.82 39.31 17.80
CA TYR A 324 22.08 40.00 17.53
C TYR A 324 21.86 41.38 16.91
N VAL A 325 21.04 41.49 15.86
CA VAL A 325 20.78 42.78 15.18
C VAL A 325 19.99 43.73 16.08
N LEU A 326 19.00 43.23 16.82
CA LEU A 326 18.19 44.03 17.76
C LEU A 326 19.05 44.67 18.85
N LEU A 327 19.90 43.88 19.53
CA LEU A 327 20.79 44.39 20.59
C LEU A 327 21.88 45.31 20.02
N SER A 328 22.41 44.98 18.83
CA SER A 328 23.41 45.82 18.15
C SER A 328 22.85 47.20 17.82
N VAL A 329 21.63 47.30 17.28
CA VAL A 329 21.03 48.61 16.97
C VAL A 329 20.59 49.33 18.25
N PHE A 330 20.09 48.64 19.26
CA PHE A 330 19.80 49.28 20.56
C PHE A 330 21.04 49.98 21.16
N LEU A 331 22.19 49.30 21.14
CA LEU A 331 23.47 49.88 21.55
C LEU A 331 23.87 51.08 20.67
N LEU A 332 23.73 50.97 19.34
CA LEU A 332 24.03 52.07 18.40
C LEU A 332 23.08 53.26 18.53
N THR A 333 21.84 53.06 19.00
CA THR A 333 20.89 54.14 19.33
C THR A 333 21.15 54.80 20.70
N GLY A 334 22.20 54.39 21.41
CA GLY A 334 22.56 54.94 22.73
C GLY A 334 21.81 54.30 23.90
N GLY A 335 21.32 53.06 23.77
CA GLY A 335 20.67 52.33 24.84
C GLY A 335 21.64 51.50 25.69
N ASP A 336 21.54 51.63 27.01
CA ASP A 336 22.37 50.88 27.96
C ASP A 336 21.92 49.41 28.11
N LEU A 337 22.87 48.48 27.93
CA LEU A 337 22.62 47.05 28.00
C LEU A 337 22.64 46.53 29.45
N THR A 338 21.50 46.59 30.14
CA THR A 338 21.32 45.94 31.44
C THR A 338 21.01 44.44 31.29
N PRO A 339 21.35 43.59 32.29
CA PRO A 339 21.02 42.17 32.27
C PRO A 339 19.51 41.90 32.07
N GLY A 340 18.64 42.67 32.74
CA GLY A 340 17.18 42.56 32.62
C GLY A 340 16.67 42.77 31.19
N ILE A 341 17.16 43.81 30.49
CA ILE A 341 16.81 44.05 29.08
C ILE A 341 17.29 42.88 28.20
N VAL A 342 18.54 42.44 28.36
CA VAL A 342 19.12 41.36 27.54
C VAL A 342 18.37 40.03 27.75
N TYR A 343 18.09 39.64 28.99
CA TYR A 343 17.36 38.40 29.29
C TYR A 343 15.88 38.48 28.91
N SER A 344 15.22 39.63 29.09
CA SER A 344 13.84 39.83 28.63
C SER A 344 13.72 39.74 27.10
N VAL A 345 14.64 40.36 26.35
CA VAL A 345 14.72 40.23 24.88
C VAL A 345 14.94 38.76 24.48
N PHE A 346 15.84 38.06 25.17
CA PHE A 346 16.13 36.65 24.90
C PHE A 346 14.92 35.73 25.15
N ALA A 347 14.18 35.95 26.26
CA ALA A 347 12.98 35.19 26.58
C ALA A 347 11.87 35.38 25.53
N HIS A 348 11.52 36.64 25.21
CA HIS A 348 10.49 36.94 24.22
C HIS A 348 10.80 36.38 22.82
N THR A 349 12.08 36.42 22.42
CA THR A 349 12.52 35.91 21.11
C THR A 349 12.61 34.37 21.05
N ILE A 350 12.82 33.67 22.17
CA ILE A 350 12.70 32.21 22.26
C ILE A 350 11.26 31.74 21.97
N PHE A 351 10.25 32.42 22.52
CA PHE A 351 8.86 32.06 22.24
C PHE A 351 8.45 32.46 20.82
N LEU A 352 8.96 33.56 20.28
CA LEU A 352 8.75 33.93 18.88
C LEU A 352 9.34 32.88 17.92
N ARG A 353 10.52 32.32 18.24
CA ARG A 353 11.09 31.16 17.52
C ARG A 353 10.14 29.96 17.54
N PHE A 354 9.52 29.65 18.67
CA PHE A 354 8.60 28.51 18.78
C PHE A 354 7.42 28.67 17.80
N THR A 355 6.72 29.81 17.83
CA THR A 355 5.58 30.04 16.93
C THR A 355 5.99 30.14 15.46
N PHE A 356 7.12 30.78 15.15
CA PHE A 356 7.65 30.87 13.78
C PHE A 356 8.07 29.51 13.21
N SER A 357 8.71 28.66 14.02
CA SER A 357 9.08 27.30 13.60
C SER A 357 7.86 26.42 13.34
N HIS A 358 6.81 26.52 14.17
CA HIS A 358 5.56 25.79 13.95
C HIS A 358 4.78 26.33 12.74
N PHE A 359 4.80 27.64 12.50
CA PHE A 359 4.28 28.26 11.28
C PHE A 359 5.00 27.76 10.01
N SER A 360 6.34 27.67 10.04
CA SER A 360 7.13 27.08 8.96
C SER A 360 6.76 25.62 8.68
N GLN A 361 6.54 24.82 9.73
CA GLN A 361 6.07 23.44 9.59
C GLN A 361 4.64 23.37 9.04
N ALA A 362 3.74 24.24 9.48
CA ALA A 362 2.37 24.35 8.96
C ALA A 362 2.36 24.64 7.44
N LEU A 363 3.21 25.57 6.99
CA LEU A 363 3.38 25.91 5.57
C LEU A 363 3.90 24.71 4.76
N LEU A 364 4.89 23.99 5.29
CA LEU A 364 5.45 22.80 4.65
C LEU A 364 4.39 21.70 4.46
N TYR A 365 3.64 21.36 5.52
CA TYR A 365 2.61 20.32 5.47
C TYR A 365 1.39 20.73 4.62
N LEU A 366 1.01 22.01 4.61
CA LEU A 366 -0.03 22.52 3.71
C LEU A 366 0.36 22.36 2.23
N LEU A 367 1.62 22.69 1.88
CA LEU A 367 2.12 22.54 0.51
C LEU A 367 2.36 21.06 0.11
N GLU A 368 2.64 20.16 1.07
CA GLU A 368 2.73 18.71 0.83
C GLU A 368 1.35 18.04 0.69
N SER A 369 0.35 18.49 1.46
CA SER A 369 -1.02 17.97 1.39
C SER A 369 -1.79 18.43 0.16
N ARG A 370 -1.41 19.57 -0.46
CA ARG A 370 -2.06 20.13 -1.67
C ARG A 370 -2.14 19.13 -2.84
N VAL A 371 -1.16 18.25 -3.01
CA VAL A 371 -1.16 17.21 -4.05
C VAL A 371 -2.21 16.13 -3.74
N GLY A 372 -2.21 15.61 -2.51
CA GLY A 372 -3.20 14.62 -2.05
C GLY A 372 -4.62 15.19 -2.09
N TYR A 373 -4.81 16.44 -1.65
CA TYR A 373 -6.09 17.16 -1.77
C TYR A 373 -6.62 17.19 -3.21
N LYS A 374 -5.78 17.51 -4.20
CA LYS A 374 -6.17 17.51 -5.61
C LYS A 374 -6.58 16.12 -6.10
N ARG A 375 -5.81 15.08 -5.74
CA ARG A 375 -6.10 13.68 -6.11
C ARG A 375 -7.42 13.20 -5.48
N ILE A 376 -7.61 13.42 -4.18
CA ILE A 376 -8.85 13.06 -3.46
C ILE A 376 -10.06 13.82 -4.03
N LYS A 377 -9.96 15.15 -4.24
CA LYS A 377 -11.05 15.92 -4.87
C LYS A 377 -11.38 15.40 -6.26
N GLY A 378 -10.36 15.13 -7.09
CA GLY A 378 -10.55 14.59 -8.45
C GLY A 378 -11.27 13.25 -8.43
N PHE A 379 -10.81 12.31 -7.59
CA PHE A 379 -11.41 10.99 -7.44
C PHE A 379 -12.87 11.05 -6.95
N LEU A 380 -13.17 11.87 -5.93
CA LEU A 380 -14.54 12.05 -5.42
C LEU A 380 -15.50 12.71 -6.43
N LEU A 381 -14.98 13.40 -7.45
CA LEU A 381 -15.76 14.03 -8.52
C LEU A 381 -15.88 13.19 -9.81
N LEU A 382 -15.28 11.99 -9.85
CA LEU A 382 -15.49 11.05 -10.95
C LEU A 382 -16.99 10.71 -11.10
N PRO A 383 -17.49 10.49 -12.32
CA PRO A 383 -18.92 10.26 -12.53
C PRO A 383 -19.38 8.92 -11.91
N GLU A 384 -20.58 8.95 -11.33
CA GLU A 384 -21.21 7.81 -10.65
C GLU A 384 -22.22 7.13 -11.57
N LEU A 385 -22.49 5.85 -11.36
CA LEU A 385 -23.44 5.07 -12.18
C LEU A 385 -24.83 5.72 -12.24
N GLU A 386 -25.28 6.37 -11.16
CA GLU A 386 -26.56 7.10 -11.12
C GLU A 386 -26.53 8.38 -11.98
N ALA A 387 -25.40 9.08 -12.09
CA ALA A 387 -25.30 10.26 -12.94
C ALA A 387 -25.45 9.90 -14.44
N PHE A 388 -24.96 8.73 -14.84
CA PHE A 388 -25.18 8.19 -16.19
C PHE A 388 -26.64 7.80 -16.44
N ARG A 389 -27.37 7.32 -15.44
CA ARG A 389 -28.80 7.01 -15.56
C ARG A 389 -29.62 8.29 -15.76
N ASN A 390 -29.36 9.31 -14.96
CA ASN A 390 -30.15 10.56 -14.99
C ASN A 390 -29.87 11.43 -16.22
N GLN A 391 -28.66 11.36 -16.81
CA GLN A 391 -28.35 12.11 -18.05
C GLN A 391 -29.11 11.61 -19.30
N HIS A 392 -29.80 10.47 -19.22
CA HIS A 392 -30.61 9.92 -20.31
C HIS A 392 -32.09 9.74 -19.93
N GLU A 393 -32.56 10.37 -18.84
CA GLU A 393 -33.98 10.37 -18.46
C GLU A 393 -34.90 10.94 -19.57
N GLU A 394 -34.46 11.90 -20.39
CA GLU A 394 -35.22 12.40 -21.56
C GLU A 394 -35.51 11.35 -22.66
N TYR A 395 -34.87 10.17 -22.60
CA TYR A 395 -35.16 9.02 -23.47
C TYR A 395 -35.58 7.75 -22.68
N CYS A 396 -35.60 7.79 -21.35
CA CYS A 396 -35.73 6.61 -20.48
C CYS A 396 -36.97 6.61 -19.58
N ASP A 397 -38.10 7.11 -20.09
CA ASP A 397 -39.36 7.32 -19.35
C ASP A 397 -40.13 6.01 -18.99
N PHE A 398 -39.46 4.84 -19.00
CA PHE A 398 -40.13 3.52 -18.90
C PHE A 398 -39.49 2.47 -17.96
N LEU A 399 -38.42 2.78 -17.22
CA LEU A 399 -37.76 1.78 -16.34
C LEU A 399 -37.44 2.28 -14.92
N LEU A 400 -38.43 2.89 -14.27
CA LEU A 400 -38.52 2.90 -12.80
C LEU A 400 -39.34 1.69 -12.33
N THR A 401 -38.63 0.76 -11.67
CA THR A 401 -39.13 -0.22 -10.67
C THR A 401 -40.64 -0.43 -10.61
N VAL A 402 -41.13 -1.55 -11.15
CA VAL A 402 -42.33 -2.18 -10.57
C VAL A 402 -41.97 -2.53 -9.13
N PRO A 403 -42.72 -2.07 -8.10
CA PRO A 403 -42.47 -2.48 -6.72
C PRO A 403 -42.62 -4.00 -6.58
N LEU A 404 -41.98 -4.60 -5.58
CA LEU A 404 -42.19 -6.00 -5.16
C LEU A 404 -43.56 -6.19 -4.48
N ASN A 405 -44.63 -5.70 -5.12
CA ASN A 405 -46.01 -5.67 -4.63
C ASN A 405 -47.04 -5.84 -5.76
N THR A 406 -46.80 -6.80 -6.66
CA THR A 406 -47.85 -7.55 -7.36
C THR A 406 -47.31 -8.93 -7.77
N ASN A 407 -48.17 -9.94 -7.74
CA ASN A 407 -47.84 -11.30 -8.16
C ASN A 407 -47.56 -11.32 -9.68
N VAL A 408 -46.27 -11.33 -10.06
CA VAL A 408 -45.84 -11.47 -11.46
C VAL A 408 -44.79 -12.56 -11.50
N ASP A 409 -45.27 -13.81 -11.62
CA ASP A 409 -44.46 -15.04 -11.62
C ASP A 409 -43.59 -15.22 -12.90
N THR A 410 -43.28 -14.15 -13.64
CA THR A 410 -42.59 -14.21 -14.94
C THR A 410 -41.16 -13.67 -14.87
N ILE A 411 -40.21 -14.60 -14.78
CA ILE A 411 -38.77 -14.36 -14.95
C ILE A 411 -38.49 -14.23 -16.46
N GLY A 412 -37.72 -13.22 -16.87
CA GLY A 412 -37.42 -13.01 -18.28
C GLY A 412 -36.52 -11.81 -18.58
N ILE A 413 -36.00 -11.78 -19.82
CA ILE A 413 -35.08 -10.75 -20.32
C ILE A 413 -35.54 -10.31 -21.71
N THR A 414 -35.95 -9.04 -21.86
CA THR A 414 -36.34 -8.43 -23.13
C THR A 414 -35.31 -7.37 -23.53
N VAL A 415 -34.78 -7.46 -24.75
CA VAL A 415 -33.79 -6.54 -25.30
C VAL A 415 -34.25 -6.13 -26.71
N GLU A 416 -34.33 -4.83 -26.98
CA GLU A 416 -34.74 -4.30 -28.29
C GLU A 416 -33.80 -3.17 -28.75
N ASN A 417 -33.19 -3.36 -29.91
CA ASN A 417 -32.30 -2.41 -30.61
C ASN A 417 -31.19 -1.83 -29.72
N LEU A 418 -30.61 -2.68 -28.86
CA LEU A 418 -29.63 -2.30 -27.87
C LEU A 418 -28.28 -1.96 -28.52
N THR A 419 -27.86 -0.71 -28.36
CA THR A 419 -26.52 -0.21 -28.72
C THR A 419 -25.80 0.27 -27.47
N ALA A 420 -24.53 -0.13 -27.29
CA ALA A 420 -23.74 0.19 -26.11
C ALA A 420 -22.24 0.28 -26.42
N SER A 421 -21.53 1.08 -25.62
CA SER A 421 -20.08 1.26 -25.73
C SER A 421 -19.39 1.39 -24.37
N TRP A 422 -18.10 1.04 -24.35
CA TRP A 422 -17.17 1.35 -23.27
C TRP A 422 -16.66 2.80 -23.27
N SER A 423 -16.85 3.54 -24.37
CA SER A 423 -16.53 4.96 -24.54
C SER A 423 -17.81 5.80 -24.71
N MET A 424 -17.75 7.11 -24.47
CA MET A 424 -18.92 8.01 -24.64
C MET A 424 -19.08 8.52 -26.09
N SER A 425 -18.34 7.95 -27.05
CA SER A 425 -18.37 8.32 -28.47
C SER A 425 -19.22 7.33 -29.26
N LEU A 426 -20.16 7.85 -30.06
CA LEU A 426 -20.94 7.07 -31.02
C LEU A 426 -20.07 6.43 -32.11
N ASP A 427 -18.88 6.99 -32.35
CA ASP A 427 -17.91 6.52 -33.36
C ASP A 427 -17.23 5.19 -33.00
N ASP A 428 -17.34 4.74 -31.74
CA ASP A 428 -16.67 3.54 -31.19
C ASP A 428 -17.68 2.67 -30.43
N THR A 429 -18.68 2.14 -31.15
CA THR A 429 -19.75 1.31 -30.58
C THR A 429 -19.34 -0.16 -30.51
N THR A 430 -19.37 -0.75 -29.31
CA THR A 430 -18.96 -2.16 -29.09
C THR A 430 -20.08 -3.16 -29.35
N LEU A 431 -21.33 -2.74 -29.13
CA LEU A 431 -22.56 -3.49 -29.43
C LEU A 431 -23.48 -2.56 -30.23
N GLN A 432 -24.09 -3.07 -31.29
CA GLN A 432 -25.00 -2.35 -32.18
C GLN A 432 -26.27 -3.19 -32.41
N ASP A 433 -27.44 -2.55 -32.34
CA ASP A 433 -28.74 -3.09 -32.76
C ASP A 433 -29.10 -4.51 -32.28
N ILE A 434 -28.77 -4.84 -31.02
CA ILE A 434 -29.04 -6.18 -30.46
C ILE A 434 -30.49 -6.29 -29.99
N SER A 435 -31.22 -7.30 -30.50
CA SER A 435 -32.62 -7.59 -30.14
C SER A 435 -32.84 -9.07 -29.83
N PHE A 436 -33.37 -9.40 -28.65
CA PHE A 436 -33.80 -10.76 -28.27
C PHE A 436 -34.78 -10.76 -27.08
N ASN A 437 -35.60 -11.81 -26.97
CA ASN A 437 -36.42 -12.07 -25.77
C ASN A 437 -36.17 -13.48 -25.20
N ILE A 438 -36.14 -13.57 -23.87
CA ILE A 438 -36.03 -14.80 -23.09
C ILE A 438 -37.21 -14.86 -22.10
N ASP A 439 -38.08 -15.84 -22.28
CA ASP A 439 -39.16 -16.19 -21.35
C ASP A 439 -38.84 -17.51 -20.62
N GLN A 440 -39.57 -17.83 -19.55
CA GLN A 440 -39.46 -19.10 -18.80
C GLN A 440 -39.55 -20.38 -19.63
N SER A 441 -40.13 -20.32 -20.85
CA SER A 441 -40.17 -21.44 -21.79
C SER A 441 -38.80 -21.86 -22.34
N LYS A 442 -37.76 -21.02 -22.18
CA LYS A 442 -36.39 -21.24 -22.63
C LYS A 442 -35.40 -21.01 -21.48
N PRO A 443 -35.29 -21.94 -20.51
CA PRO A 443 -34.53 -21.74 -19.28
C PRO A 443 -33.00 -21.68 -19.46
N LEU A 444 -32.48 -22.08 -20.63
CA LEU A 444 -31.04 -22.07 -20.93
C LEU A 444 -30.78 -21.38 -22.27
N LEU A 445 -29.97 -20.32 -22.25
CA LEU A 445 -29.44 -19.63 -23.43
C LEU A 445 -27.92 -19.77 -23.48
N ALA A 446 -27.37 -20.06 -24.66
CA ALA A 446 -25.94 -20.06 -24.92
C ALA A 446 -25.58 -18.94 -25.91
N VAL A 447 -24.54 -18.16 -25.59
CA VAL A 447 -24.02 -17.08 -26.46
C VAL A 447 -22.67 -17.48 -27.02
N VAL A 448 -22.54 -17.53 -28.34
CA VAL A 448 -21.36 -18.04 -29.05
C VAL A 448 -20.84 -17.00 -30.05
N GLY A 449 -19.53 -16.89 -30.23
CA GLY A 449 -18.90 -15.96 -31.17
C GLY A 449 -17.38 -15.88 -31.00
N ALA A 450 -16.68 -15.23 -31.94
CA ALA A 450 -15.21 -15.09 -31.93
C ALA A 450 -14.67 -14.33 -30.70
N VAL A 451 -13.39 -14.50 -30.34
CA VAL A 451 -12.76 -13.70 -29.29
C VAL A 451 -12.84 -12.22 -29.66
N GLY A 452 -13.22 -11.36 -28.72
CA GLY A 452 -13.47 -9.93 -28.97
C GLY A 452 -14.89 -9.57 -29.47
N SER A 453 -15.76 -10.54 -29.78
CA SER A 453 -17.11 -10.30 -30.35
C SER A 453 -18.17 -9.72 -29.37
N GLY A 454 -17.77 -8.90 -28.39
CA GLY A 454 -18.71 -8.22 -27.48
C GLY A 454 -19.46 -9.09 -26.44
N LYS A 455 -19.24 -10.42 -26.38
CA LYS A 455 -19.98 -11.32 -25.47
C LYS A 455 -19.97 -10.87 -23.99
N SER A 456 -18.80 -10.54 -23.46
CA SER A 456 -18.66 -10.07 -22.08
C SER A 456 -19.29 -8.68 -21.89
N THR A 457 -19.23 -7.81 -22.91
CA THR A 457 -19.91 -6.51 -22.95
C THR A 457 -21.43 -6.67 -22.82
N LEU A 458 -22.02 -7.65 -23.51
CA LEU A 458 -23.47 -7.93 -23.43
C LEU A 458 -23.90 -8.34 -22.02
N LEU A 459 -23.10 -9.15 -21.33
CA LEU A 459 -23.35 -9.49 -19.92
C LEU A 459 -23.26 -8.25 -19.01
N GLN A 460 -22.30 -7.35 -19.24
CA GLN A 460 -22.17 -6.10 -18.47
C GLN A 460 -23.35 -5.13 -18.72
N CYS A 461 -23.97 -5.15 -19.92
CA CYS A 461 -25.22 -4.45 -20.19
C CYS A 461 -26.37 -5.05 -19.38
N LEU A 462 -26.54 -6.39 -19.40
CA LEU A 462 -27.60 -7.09 -18.65
C LEU A 462 -27.50 -6.86 -17.13
N LEU A 463 -26.29 -6.74 -16.59
CA LEU A 463 -26.02 -6.38 -15.20
C LEU A 463 -26.25 -4.89 -14.88
N LYS A 464 -26.51 -4.05 -15.89
CA LYS A 464 -26.65 -2.58 -15.80
C LYS A 464 -25.38 -1.88 -15.28
N GLU A 465 -24.21 -2.46 -15.55
CA GLU A 465 -22.88 -1.89 -15.25
C GLU A 465 -22.34 -1.04 -16.40
N LEU A 466 -22.73 -1.35 -17.64
CA LEU A 466 -22.43 -0.56 -18.84
C LEU A 466 -23.64 0.33 -19.20
N PRO A 467 -23.45 1.62 -19.51
CA PRO A 467 -24.53 2.47 -20.00
C PRO A 467 -24.98 2.03 -21.40
N VAL A 468 -26.30 2.14 -21.63
CA VAL A 468 -26.93 1.90 -22.93
C VAL A 468 -27.05 3.24 -23.64
N LEU A 469 -26.66 3.30 -24.93
CA LEU A 469 -26.72 4.50 -25.76
C LEU A 469 -28.07 4.63 -26.47
N SER A 470 -28.63 3.50 -26.93
CA SER A 470 -29.98 3.41 -27.49
C SER A 470 -30.55 2.00 -27.32
N GLY A 471 -31.88 1.88 -27.43
CA GLY A 471 -32.61 0.62 -27.26
C GLY A 471 -33.22 0.43 -25.86
N THR A 472 -33.98 -0.65 -25.68
CA THR A 472 -34.64 -1.02 -24.42
C THR A 472 -34.05 -2.29 -23.81
N LEU A 473 -33.99 -2.35 -22.47
CA LEU A 473 -33.42 -3.47 -21.72
C LEU A 473 -34.21 -3.74 -20.43
N SER A 474 -35.04 -4.77 -20.42
CA SER A 474 -35.73 -5.25 -19.22
C SER A 474 -35.14 -6.57 -18.75
N VAL A 475 -34.90 -6.67 -17.44
CA VAL A 475 -34.46 -7.89 -16.75
C VAL A 475 -35.37 -8.06 -15.53
N ARG A 476 -36.06 -9.20 -15.43
CA ARG A 476 -37.03 -9.51 -14.37
C ARG A 476 -36.55 -10.70 -13.54
N GLY A 477 -36.30 -10.47 -12.25
CA GLY A 477 -35.79 -11.47 -11.30
C GLY A 477 -34.46 -11.06 -10.65
N SER A 478 -33.94 -11.92 -9.77
CA SER A 478 -32.59 -11.78 -9.19
C SER A 478 -31.53 -12.33 -10.16
N VAL A 479 -30.41 -11.63 -10.32
CA VAL A 479 -29.33 -12.02 -11.23
C VAL A 479 -28.12 -12.52 -10.44
N ALA A 480 -27.68 -13.75 -10.73
CA ALA A 480 -26.38 -14.26 -10.29
C ALA A 480 -25.34 -14.06 -11.40
N TYR A 481 -24.11 -13.73 -11.04
CA TYR A 481 -23.01 -13.53 -11.98
C TYR A 481 -21.74 -14.24 -11.53
N ALA A 482 -21.03 -14.83 -12.50
CA ALA A 482 -19.67 -15.31 -12.39
C ALA A 482 -18.81 -14.57 -13.41
N SER A 483 -17.79 -13.87 -12.94
CA SER A 483 -16.85 -13.13 -13.78
C SER A 483 -15.87 -14.07 -14.49
N GLN A 484 -15.38 -13.64 -15.65
CA GLN A 484 -14.39 -14.41 -16.44
C GLN A 484 -13.06 -14.58 -15.68
N GLU A 485 -12.63 -13.55 -14.95
CA GLU A 485 -11.58 -13.64 -13.93
C GLU A 485 -12.24 -13.90 -12.58
N ALA A 486 -11.87 -14.98 -11.90
CA ALA A 486 -12.47 -15.35 -10.62
C ALA A 486 -12.01 -14.40 -9.50
N CYS A 487 -12.95 -13.69 -8.87
CA CYS A 487 -12.66 -12.85 -7.71
C CYS A 487 -12.84 -13.65 -6.42
N VAL A 488 -11.73 -13.97 -5.75
CA VAL A 488 -11.70 -14.67 -4.46
C VAL A 488 -11.27 -13.68 -3.37
N PHE A 489 -12.00 -13.68 -2.26
CA PHE A 489 -11.80 -12.79 -1.12
C PHE A 489 -10.83 -13.42 -0.11
N SER A 490 -10.11 -12.57 0.63
CA SER A 490 -9.08 -12.97 1.60
C SER A 490 -9.68 -13.41 2.94
N THR A 491 -10.52 -14.44 2.86
CA THR A 491 -11.28 -15.10 3.94
C THR A 491 -11.09 -16.62 3.82
N SER A 492 -11.80 -17.42 4.63
CA SER A 492 -11.81 -18.87 4.41
C SER A 492 -12.50 -19.23 3.07
N LEU A 493 -12.21 -20.41 2.54
CA LEU A 493 -12.90 -20.94 1.37
C LEU A 493 -14.43 -21.05 1.61
N ARG A 494 -14.85 -21.46 2.82
CA ARG A 494 -16.25 -21.47 3.23
C ARG A 494 -16.89 -20.07 3.17
N GLU A 495 -16.24 -19.03 3.69
CA GLU A 495 -16.78 -17.66 3.61
C GLU A 495 -16.86 -17.12 2.18
N ASN A 496 -15.95 -17.55 1.30
CA ASN A 496 -16.02 -17.23 -0.12
C ASN A 496 -17.24 -17.85 -0.80
N ILE A 497 -17.53 -19.13 -0.50
CA ILE A 497 -18.69 -19.85 -1.05
C ILE A 497 -20.01 -19.31 -0.49
N LEU A 498 -20.06 -18.99 0.81
CA LEU A 498 -21.26 -18.42 1.44
C LEU A 498 -21.53 -16.97 1.04
N PHE A 499 -20.48 -16.20 0.74
CA PHE A 499 -20.57 -14.80 0.29
C PHE A 499 -21.35 -13.85 1.23
N GLY A 500 -21.46 -14.20 2.52
CA GLY A 500 -22.25 -13.45 3.52
C GLY A 500 -23.65 -14.01 3.81
N LEU A 501 -24.06 -15.10 3.14
CA LEU A 501 -25.27 -15.86 3.46
C LEU A 501 -25.06 -16.75 4.72
N PRO A 502 -26.15 -17.16 5.41
CA PRO A 502 -26.06 -18.11 6.52
C PRO A 502 -25.55 -19.49 6.05
N TYR A 503 -24.86 -20.20 6.94
CA TYR A 503 -24.38 -21.56 6.68
C TYR A 503 -25.48 -22.59 6.91
N GLU A 504 -25.94 -23.23 5.84
CA GLU A 504 -26.86 -24.37 5.87
C GLU A 504 -26.13 -25.62 5.38
N GLU A 505 -25.90 -26.60 6.26
CA GLU A 505 -24.97 -27.71 6.04
C GLU A 505 -25.37 -28.63 4.86
N GLU A 506 -26.66 -28.98 4.75
CA GLU A 506 -27.16 -29.85 3.67
C GLU A 506 -27.07 -29.19 2.29
N TRP A 507 -27.47 -27.92 2.18
CA TRP A 507 -27.35 -27.17 0.93
C TRP A 507 -25.89 -26.92 0.55
N TYR A 508 -25.04 -26.54 1.52
CA TYR A 508 -23.61 -26.36 1.31
C TYR A 508 -22.93 -27.63 0.80
N ARG A 509 -23.19 -28.80 1.41
CA ARG A 509 -22.67 -30.09 0.90
C ARG A 509 -23.20 -30.41 -0.49
N THR A 510 -24.50 -30.18 -0.75
CA THR A 510 -25.10 -30.43 -2.07
C THR A 510 -24.43 -29.59 -3.16
N VAL A 511 -24.16 -28.31 -2.89
CA VAL A 511 -23.44 -27.41 -3.81
C VAL A 511 -21.98 -27.84 -3.99
N VAL A 512 -21.25 -28.15 -2.91
CA VAL A 512 -19.85 -28.62 -2.97
C VAL A 512 -19.72 -29.92 -3.78
N HIS A 513 -20.63 -30.88 -3.58
CA HIS A 513 -20.70 -32.12 -4.35
C HIS A 513 -21.07 -31.86 -5.83
N ALA A 514 -22.09 -31.04 -6.09
CA ALA A 514 -22.51 -30.71 -7.46
C ALA A 514 -21.44 -29.94 -8.26
N CYS A 515 -20.62 -29.13 -7.59
CA CYS A 515 -19.45 -28.48 -8.15
C CYS A 515 -18.18 -29.37 -8.19
N ALA A 516 -18.28 -30.63 -7.73
CA ALA A 516 -17.18 -31.59 -7.62
C ALA A 516 -15.97 -31.15 -6.75
N LEU A 517 -16.17 -30.16 -5.87
CA LEU A 517 -15.11 -29.54 -5.07
C LEU A 517 -14.67 -30.39 -3.86
N GLU A 518 -15.38 -31.48 -3.52
CA GLU A 518 -15.06 -32.33 -2.37
C GLU A 518 -13.61 -32.84 -2.38
N LYS A 519 -13.14 -33.26 -3.56
CA LYS A 519 -11.78 -33.77 -3.73
C LYS A 519 -10.74 -32.66 -3.55
N ASP A 520 -10.99 -31.48 -4.10
CA ASP A 520 -10.08 -30.33 -3.99
C ASP A 520 -10.00 -29.81 -2.55
N ILE A 521 -11.15 -29.74 -1.85
CA ILE A 521 -11.22 -29.38 -0.43
C ILE A 521 -10.47 -30.41 0.43
N SER A 522 -10.55 -31.70 0.10
CA SER A 522 -9.84 -32.76 0.86
C SER A 522 -8.31 -32.70 0.75
N LEU A 523 -7.77 -31.97 -0.24
CA LEU A 523 -6.33 -31.76 -0.42
C LEU A 523 -5.79 -30.54 0.35
N LEU A 524 -6.65 -29.72 0.96
CA LEU A 524 -6.26 -28.55 1.73
C LEU A 524 -6.00 -28.91 3.21
N GLU A 525 -4.90 -28.42 3.78
CA GLU A 525 -4.48 -28.73 5.17
C GLU A 525 -5.56 -28.49 6.23
N ASN A 526 -6.43 -27.49 6.03
CA ASN A 526 -7.53 -27.15 6.93
C ASN A 526 -8.91 -27.26 6.25
N GLY A 527 -9.01 -28.03 5.15
CA GLY A 527 -10.24 -28.19 4.38
C GLY A 527 -10.83 -26.84 3.93
N ASP A 528 -12.15 -26.69 4.09
CA ASP A 528 -12.90 -25.48 3.70
C ASP A 528 -12.68 -24.27 4.64
N MET A 529 -12.05 -24.48 5.79
CA MET A 529 -11.64 -23.42 6.72
C MET A 529 -10.28 -22.82 6.38
N THR A 530 -9.56 -23.37 5.39
CA THR A 530 -8.29 -22.84 4.90
C THR A 530 -8.44 -21.36 4.50
N LEU A 531 -7.62 -20.50 5.09
CA LEU A 531 -7.57 -19.06 4.78
C LEU A 531 -6.88 -18.85 3.43
N VAL A 532 -7.56 -18.19 2.51
CA VAL A 532 -6.98 -17.77 1.23
C VAL A 532 -6.34 -16.39 1.42
N GLY A 533 -5.01 -16.28 1.32
CA GLY A 533 -4.31 -14.99 1.29
C GLY A 533 -3.00 -14.93 2.08
N GLU A 534 -2.22 -13.89 1.81
CA GLU A 534 -0.85 -13.71 2.32
C GLU A 534 -0.80 -13.19 3.77
N ARG A 535 -0.40 -14.02 4.76
CA ARG A 535 0.17 -13.53 6.05
C ARG A 535 0.81 -14.59 6.97
N GLY A 536 2.06 -14.31 7.38
CA GLY A 536 2.77 -14.87 8.54
C GLY A 536 4.12 -14.15 8.70
N VAL A 537 4.30 -13.14 9.56
CA VAL A 537 4.67 -13.15 11.01
C VAL A 537 6.21 -13.15 11.25
N THR A 538 6.66 -12.68 12.43
CA THR A 538 7.91 -11.90 12.63
C THR A 538 8.89 -12.45 13.68
N LEU A 539 10.17 -12.06 13.57
CA LEU A 539 11.17 -11.69 14.63
C LEU A 539 12.51 -11.35 13.92
N SER A 540 13.60 -10.80 14.49
CA SER A 540 13.98 -10.31 15.84
C SER A 540 14.86 -9.02 15.68
N GLY A 541 15.58 -8.40 16.64
CA GLY A 541 15.90 -8.70 18.05
C GLY A 541 17.21 -8.02 18.53
N GLY A 542 18.26 -8.01 17.70
CA GLY A 542 19.65 -7.84 18.18
C GLY A 542 20.34 -6.45 18.11
N GLN A 543 19.80 -5.44 17.42
CA GLN A 543 20.56 -4.22 17.07
C GLN A 543 20.26 -2.99 17.94
N LYS A 544 20.29 -3.14 19.27
CA LYS A 544 19.73 -2.13 20.21
C LYS A 544 20.71 -1.30 21.06
N ALA A 545 22.00 -1.31 20.76
CA ALA A 545 23.00 -0.54 21.52
C ALA A 545 23.99 0.22 20.62
N ARG A 546 23.71 1.51 20.34
CA ARG A 546 24.69 2.56 19.95
C ARG A 546 24.04 3.93 19.63
N TYR A 547 23.49 4.66 20.62
CA TYR A 547 23.16 6.11 20.44
C TYR A 547 23.22 6.97 21.72
N THR A 548 24.16 6.68 22.62
CA THR A 548 24.29 7.36 23.93
C THR A 548 25.59 8.17 24.03
N PHE A 549 25.82 9.17 23.16
CA PHE A 549 27.07 9.97 23.20
C PHE A 549 26.96 11.45 22.80
N LYS A 550 25.77 12.08 22.90
CA LYS A 550 25.60 13.53 22.66
C LYS A 550 24.97 14.34 23.82
N ILE A 551 24.79 13.72 24.98
CA ILE A 551 24.16 14.36 26.14
C ILE A 551 25.20 14.96 27.12
N GLY A 552 26.43 14.44 27.17
CA GLY A 552 27.46 14.86 28.13
C GLY A 552 27.89 16.33 28.05
N GLY A 553 27.84 16.95 26.86
CA GLY A 553 28.27 18.35 26.68
C GLY A 553 27.38 19.39 27.35
N TYR A 554 26.09 19.11 27.52
CA TYR A 554 25.14 20.06 28.13
C TYR A 554 25.13 19.97 29.67
N PHE A 555 25.34 18.78 30.23
CA PHE A 555 25.47 18.64 31.69
C PHE A 555 26.70 19.37 32.24
N LEU A 556 27.83 19.36 31.51
CA LEU A 556 29.05 20.02 31.94
C LEU A 556 28.86 21.54 32.21
N ILE A 557 28.02 22.21 31.42
CA ILE A 557 27.75 23.65 31.55
C ILE A 557 26.83 23.94 32.76
N ALA A 558 25.83 23.09 33.02
CA ALA A 558 24.97 23.24 34.19
C ALA A 558 25.71 22.93 35.51
N ILE A 559 26.63 21.96 35.48
CA ILE A 559 27.47 21.57 36.63
C ILE A 559 28.35 22.72 37.14
N ILE A 560 28.86 23.58 36.24
CA ILE A 560 29.72 24.71 36.60
C ILE A 560 28.94 25.83 37.32
N ALA A 561 27.62 25.95 37.08
CA ALA A 561 26.81 27.04 37.63
C ALA A 561 26.26 26.76 39.04
N ASN A 562 25.84 25.52 39.35
CA ASN A 562 25.34 25.16 40.68
C ASN A 562 25.45 23.64 40.95
N TYR A 563 26.39 23.24 41.81
CA TYR A 563 26.69 21.83 42.07
C TYR A 563 25.61 21.09 42.89
N TYR A 564 24.78 21.80 43.67
CA TYR A 564 23.70 21.16 44.45
C TYR A 564 22.62 20.54 43.56
N LEU A 565 22.44 21.05 42.33
CA LEU A 565 21.44 20.55 41.38
C LEU A 565 21.77 19.17 40.79
N ILE A 566 23.01 18.68 40.95
CA ILE A 566 23.46 17.40 40.39
C ILE A 566 22.65 16.21 40.94
N VAL A 567 22.42 16.17 42.26
CA VAL A 567 21.71 15.06 42.91
C VAL A 567 20.27 14.96 42.40
N LEU A 568 19.57 16.10 42.35
CA LEU A 568 18.22 16.17 41.82
C LEU A 568 18.17 15.77 40.34
N LEU A 569 19.11 16.26 39.53
CA LEU A 569 19.17 15.97 38.10
C LEU A 569 19.38 14.47 37.83
N VAL A 570 20.21 13.78 38.63
CA VAL A 570 20.37 12.31 38.56
C VAL A 570 19.07 11.58 38.96
N ILE A 571 18.38 12.00 40.01
CA ILE A 571 17.09 11.43 40.44
C ILE A 571 16.03 11.59 39.34
N LEU A 572 15.95 12.77 38.71
CA LEU A 572 15.01 13.00 37.62
C LEU A 572 15.38 12.18 36.38
N CYS A 573 16.65 12.20 35.94
CA CYS A 573 17.10 11.42 34.78
C CYS A 573 16.88 9.91 34.95
N THR A 574 17.06 9.36 36.16
CA THR A 574 16.75 7.94 36.44
C THR A 574 15.24 7.69 36.39
N GLY A 575 14.41 8.58 36.94
CA GLY A 575 12.94 8.53 36.78
C GLY A 575 12.48 8.58 35.32
N PHE A 576 13.06 9.46 34.50
CA PHE A 576 12.83 9.55 33.06
C PHE A 576 13.14 8.22 32.33
N VAL A 577 14.26 7.57 32.66
CA VAL A 577 14.64 6.26 32.09
C VAL A 577 13.67 5.16 32.53
N GLY A 578 13.25 5.15 33.79
CA GLY A 578 12.24 4.20 34.31
C GLY A 578 10.90 4.33 33.59
N VAL A 579 10.38 5.55 33.44
CA VAL A 579 9.12 5.80 32.71
C VAL A 579 9.24 5.45 31.21
N ARG A 580 10.41 5.69 30.58
CA ARG A 580 10.66 5.23 29.20
C ARG A 580 10.63 3.71 29.09
N TRP A 581 11.25 2.99 30.03
CA TRP A 581 11.30 1.53 30.05
C TRP A 581 9.90 0.92 30.21
N TYR A 582 9.07 1.50 31.09
CA TYR A 582 7.67 1.11 31.27
C TYR A 582 6.81 1.37 30.01
N TYR A 583 6.98 2.54 29.37
CA TYR A 583 6.23 2.92 28.17
C TYR A 583 6.58 2.09 26.92
N ILE A 584 7.87 1.82 26.68
CA ILE A 584 8.36 1.37 25.36
C ILE A 584 7.86 -0.02 24.94
N LYS A 585 7.61 -0.93 25.88
CA LYS A 585 7.13 -2.30 25.57
C LYS A 585 5.70 -2.24 25.04
N THR A 586 4.80 -1.70 25.85
CA THR A 586 3.37 -1.52 25.54
C THR A 586 3.15 -0.67 24.29
N ALA A 587 3.90 0.43 24.12
CA ALA A 587 3.78 1.29 22.94
C ALA A 587 4.16 0.57 21.63
N ARG A 588 5.18 -0.30 21.66
CA ARG A 588 5.61 -1.08 20.48
C ARG A 588 4.58 -2.13 20.10
N ASP A 589 3.98 -2.81 21.07
CA ASP A 589 2.95 -3.82 20.80
C ASP A 589 1.67 -3.18 20.23
N ILE A 590 1.20 -2.06 20.81
CA ILE A 590 0.08 -1.29 20.24
C ILE A 590 0.42 -0.80 18.82
N LYS A 591 1.67 -0.36 18.58
CA LYS A 591 2.10 0.08 17.24
C LYS A 591 2.15 -1.07 16.22
N ARG A 592 2.50 -2.28 16.66
CA ARG A 592 2.43 -3.50 15.84
C ARG A 592 0.98 -3.88 15.53
N LEU A 593 0.09 -3.87 16.52
CA LEU A 593 -1.35 -4.10 16.33
C LEU A 593 -1.97 -3.07 15.36
N GLU A 594 -1.62 -1.80 15.49
CA GLU A 594 -2.04 -0.73 14.55
C GLU A 594 -1.59 -1.02 13.11
N ALA A 595 -0.34 -1.43 12.92
CA ALA A 595 0.19 -1.79 11.59
C ALA A 595 -0.47 -3.06 11.00
N ILE A 596 -0.83 -4.04 11.84
CA ILE A 596 -1.52 -5.26 11.43
C ILE A 596 -2.96 -4.94 10.99
N ALA A 597 -3.71 -4.23 11.84
CA ALA A 597 -5.12 -3.86 11.63
C ALA A 597 -5.32 -2.85 10.48
N ARG A 598 -4.27 -2.12 10.07
CA ARG A 598 -4.33 -1.20 8.93
C ARG A 598 -4.49 -1.92 7.58
N SER A 599 -3.95 -3.14 7.43
CA SER A 599 -3.87 -3.80 6.13
C SER A 599 -5.17 -4.41 5.60
N PRO A 600 -6.05 -5.02 6.44
CA PRO A 600 -7.37 -5.48 6.00
C PRO A 600 -8.19 -4.40 5.31
N ILE A 601 -8.04 -3.13 5.70
CA ILE A 601 -8.69 -1.98 5.06
C ILE A 601 -8.28 -1.87 3.57
N TYR A 602 -6.99 -2.06 3.26
CA TYR A 602 -6.47 -1.93 1.90
C TYR A 602 -6.70 -3.18 1.05
N SER A 603 -6.62 -4.39 1.63
CA SER A 603 -7.00 -5.60 0.90
C SER A 603 -8.51 -5.60 0.61
N HIS A 604 -9.35 -5.20 1.57
CA HIS A 604 -10.80 -5.06 1.37
C HIS A 604 -11.12 -4.03 0.28
N LEU A 605 -10.48 -2.85 0.29
CA LEU A 605 -10.61 -1.88 -0.80
C LEU A 605 -10.18 -2.46 -2.17
N SER A 606 -9.10 -3.24 -2.22
CA SER A 606 -8.62 -3.88 -3.46
C SER A 606 -9.58 -4.94 -3.99
N MET A 607 -10.11 -5.80 -3.10
CA MET A 607 -11.09 -6.83 -3.45
C MET A 607 -12.41 -6.20 -3.91
N THR A 608 -12.87 -5.13 -3.25
CA THR A 608 -14.06 -4.37 -3.67
C THR A 608 -13.88 -3.73 -5.05
N LEU A 609 -12.67 -3.31 -5.42
CA LEU A 609 -12.36 -2.80 -6.77
C LEU A 609 -12.39 -3.91 -7.83
N GLN A 610 -11.80 -5.07 -7.55
CA GLN A 610 -11.78 -6.21 -8.48
C GLN A 610 -13.16 -6.86 -8.66
N GLY A 611 -13.88 -7.07 -7.56
CA GLY A 611 -15.19 -7.73 -7.53
C GLY A 611 -16.39 -6.79 -7.63
N LEU A 612 -16.23 -5.54 -8.08
CA LEU A 612 -17.27 -4.51 -7.99
C LEU A 612 -18.60 -4.91 -8.65
N SER A 613 -18.54 -5.43 -9.88
CA SER A 613 -19.70 -5.93 -10.64
C SER A 613 -20.35 -7.15 -9.97
N THR A 614 -19.55 -8.04 -9.39
CA THR A 614 -20.03 -9.19 -8.61
C THR A 614 -20.77 -8.73 -7.35
N ILE A 615 -20.18 -7.84 -6.55
CA ILE A 615 -20.79 -7.28 -5.33
C ILE A 615 -22.11 -6.58 -5.65
N ARG A 616 -22.20 -5.90 -6.80
CA ARG A 616 -23.42 -5.22 -7.26
C ARG A 616 -24.49 -6.18 -7.76
N SER A 617 -24.12 -7.19 -8.55
CA SER A 617 -25.08 -8.20 -9.05
C SER A 617 -25.81 -8.93 -7.92
N TYR A 618 -25.08 -9.35 -6.88
CA TYR A 618 -25.65 -9.96 -5.67
C TYR A 618 -26.27 -8.95 -4.68
N SER A 619 -26.25 -7.64 -4.97
CA SER A 619 -26.75 -6.58 -4.08
C SER A 619 -26.14 -6.59 -2.65
N MET A 620 -24.87 -7.00 -2.53
CA MET A 620 -24.17 -7.20 -1.25
C MET A 620 -23.37 -5.96 -0.78
N GLN A 621 -23.64 -4.77 -1.33
CA GLN A 621 -22.90 -3.54 -0.99
C GLN A 621 -22.98 -3.22 0.51
N SER A 622 -24.13 -3.45 1.16
CA SER A 622 -24.35 -3.21 2.59
C SER A 622 -23.43 -4.04 3.48
N VAL A 623 -23.30 -5.34 3.20
CA VAL A 623 -22.40 -6.26 3.91
C VAL A 623 -20.94 -5.84 3.75
N MET A 624 -20.56 -5.43 2.54
CA MET A 624 -19.19 -4.96 2.25
C MET A 624 -18.88 -3.62 2.93
N ILE A 625 -19.88 -2.74 3.09
CA ILE A 625 -19.79 -1.49 3.89
C ILE A 625 -19.61 -1.81 5.38
N GLU A 626 -20.39 -2.75 5.93
CA GLU A 626 -20.28 -3.12 7.34
C GLU A 626 -18.90 -3.72 7.64
N ARG A 627 -18.40 -4.64 6.80
CA ARG A 627 -17.03 -5.18 6.89
C ARG A 627 -15.96 -4.09 6.86
N MET A 628 -16.10 -3.09 5.96
CA MET A 628 -15.20 -1.94 5.91
C MET A 628 -15.20 -1.13 7.22
N HIS A 629 -16.38 -0.86 7.78
CA HIS A 629 -16.51 -0.17 9.07
C HIS A 629 -15.90 -0.99 10.22
N GLN A 630 -16.07 -2.31 10.25
CA GLN A 630 -15.44 -3.18 11.25
C GLN A 630 -13.90 -3.09 11.19
N TYR A 631 -13.29 -3.25 10.00
CA TYR A 631 -11.83 -3.11 9.84
C TYR A 631 -11.32 -1.69 10.17
N GLN A 632 -12.04 -0.66 9.74
CA GLN A 632 -11.67 0.73 10.03
C GLN A 632 -11.78 1.05 11.52
N ASN A 633 -12.75 0.49 12.24
CA ASN A 633 -12.93 0.65 13.67
C ASN A 633 -11.84 -0.09 14.48
N GLN A 634 -11.48 -1.32 14.10
CA GLN A 634 -10.35 -2.07 14.68
C GLN A 634 -9.03 -1.29 14.54
N HIS A 635 -8.74 -0.75 13.35
CA HIS A 635 -7.58 0.12 13.13
C HIS A 635 -7.62 1.38 14.00
N THR A 636 -8.78 2.04 14.05
CA THR A 636 -9.00 3.27 14.83
C THR A 636 -8.79 3.04 16.33
N GLN A 637 -9.16 1.86 16.83
CA GLN A 637 -8.96 1.44 18.21
C GLN A 637 -7.47 1.40 18.60
N ALA A 638 -6.65 0.67 17.83
CA ALA A 638 -5.20 0.58 18.06
C ALA A 638 -4.49 1.93 17.85
N TRP A 639 -4.88 2.68 16.81
CA TRP A 639 -4.34 4.03 16.55
C TRP A 639 -4.66 5.03 17.67
N TYR A 640 -5.90 5.01 18.18
CA TYR A 640 -6.30 5.89 19.28
C TYR A 640 -5.48 5.63 20.54
N LEU A 641 -5.34 4.35 20.92
CA LEU A 641 -4.53 3.95 22.08
C LEU A 641 -3.04 4.31 21.91
N PHE A 642 -2.49 4.23 20.70
CA PHE A 642 -1.12 4.69 20.42
C PHE A 642 -0.96 6.20 20.69
N ILE A 643 -1.92 7.03 20.27
CA ILE A 643 -1.90 8.47 20.57
C ILE A 643 -2.04 8.75 22.06
N VAL A 644 -2.97 8.07 22.74
CA VAL A 644 -3.21 8.29 24.17
C VAL A 644 -1.99 7.88 25.00
N THR A 645 -1.42 6.69 24.75
CA THR A 645 -0.20 6.22 25.44
C THR A 645 0.98 7.15 25.20
N SER A 646 1.15 7.67 23.98
CA SER A 646 2.18 8.68 23.65
C SER A 646 1.97 10.01 24.40
N ARG A 647 0.71 10.46 24.57
CA ARG A 647 0.42 11.66 25.37
C ARG A 647 0.61 11.42 26.86
N TRP A 648 0.22 10.26 27.38
CA TRP A 648 0.50 9.84 28.77
C TRP A 648 2.00 9.93 29.05
N PHE A 649 2.84 9.32 28.21
CA PHE A 649 4.30 9.38 28.35
C PHE A 649 4.81 10.82 28.34
N SER A 650 4.37 11.61 27.35
CA SER A 650 4.73 13.01 27.22
C SER A 650 4.34 13.85 28.43
N MET A 651 3.21 13.55 29.08
CA MET A 651 2.71 14.28 30.24
C MET A 651 3.45 13.89 31.53
N ARG A 652 3.83 12.61 31.71
CA ARG A 652 4.72 12.22 32.81
C ARG A 652 6.09 12.90 32.68
N LEU A 653 6.60 13.07 31.46
CA LEU A 653 7.83 13.83 31.20
C LEU A 653 7.66 15.31 31.59
N ASP A 654 6.56 15.95 31.18
CA ASP A 654 6.23 17.34 31.53
C ASP A 654 6.15 17.52 33.07
N CYS A 655 5.62 16.54 33.82
CA CYS A 655 5.59 16.58 35.28
C CYS A 655 6.98 16.56 35.95
N PHE A 656 7.95 15.81 35.41
CA PHE A 656 9.33 15.84 35.93
C PHE A 656 10.03 17.18 35.63
N ILE A 657 9.76 17.78 34.46
CA ILE A 657 10.24 19.14 34.13
C ILE A 657 9.67 20.14 35.14
N PHE A 658 8.37 20.08 35.44
CA PHE A 658 7.72 20.95 36.41
C PHE A 658 8.36 20.89 37.81
N ILE A 659 8.63 19.68 38.32
CA ILE A 659 9.31 19.49 39.61
C ILE A 659 10.69 20.17 39.58
N PHE A 660 11.46 19.97 38.51
CA PHE A 660 12.77 20.59 38.33
C PHE A 660 12.71 22.12 38.32
N ILE A 661 11.81 22.70 37.52
CA ILE A 661 11.64 24.16 37.43
C ILE A 661 11.29 24.74 38.80
N ALA A 662 10.35 24.14 39.52
CA ALA A 662 9.98 24.58 40.87
C ALA A 662 11.17 24.54 41.84
N THR A 663 11.91 23.42 41.89
CA THR A 663 13.08 23.29 42.77
C THR A 663 14.21 24.28 42.44
N ILE A 664 14.45 24.56 41.16
CA ILE A 664 15.48 25.52 40.76
C ILE A 664 15.08 26.93 41.17
N LEU A 665 13.84 27.35 40.88
CA LEU A 665 13.34 28.67 41.26
C LEU A 665 13.53 28.94 42.76
N PHE A 666 13.11 28.01 43.62
CA PHE A 666 13.33 28.14 45.07
C PHE A 666 14.82 28.17 45.43
N SER A 667 15.66 27.31 44.83
CA SER A 667 17.11 27.33 45.09
C SER A 667 17.79 28.62 44.66
N SER A 668 17.38 29.23 43.54
CA SER A 668 17.94 30.49 43.03
C SER A 668 17.60 31.67 43.93
N ILE A 669 16.42 31.68 44.55
CA ILE A 669 16.02 32.72 45.51
C ILE A 669 16.83 32.57 46.80
N SER A 670 16.99 31.35 47.31
CA SER A 670 17.79 31.08 48.52
C SER A 670 19.29 31.38 48.36
N LEU A 671 19.81 31.40 47.12
CA LEU A 671 21.21 31.68 46.81
C LEU A 671 21.45 33.11 46.31
N ALA A 672 20.42 33.95 46.24
CA ALA A 672 20.45 35.30 45.66
C ALA A 672 21.52 36.20 46.28
N GLU A 673 21.73 36.13 47.60
CA GLU A 673 22.73 36.93 48.32
C GLU A 673 24.19 36.50 48.06
N SER A 674 24.40 35.31 47.49
CA SER A 674 25.72 34.65 47.42
C SER A 674 26.35 34.62 46.03
N PHE A 675 25.60 34.93 44.96
CA PHE A 675 26.08 34.87 43.57
C PHE A 675 25.66 36.10 42.77
N ASN A 676 26.43 36.41 41.72
CA ASN A 676 26.10 37.46 40.77
C ASN A 676 24.75 37.14 40.08
N SER A 677 23.84 38.11 40.11
CA SER A 677 22.51 38.08 39.50
C SER A 677 22.48 37.64 38.04
N ALA A 678 23.49 38.00 37.27
CA ALA A 678 23.64 37.60 35.88
C ALA A 678 23.91 36.09 35.75
N LEU A 679 24.66 35.48 36.67
CA LEU A 679 24.92 34.02 36.70
C LEU A 679 23.68 33.24 37.13
N ILE A 680 22.93 33.74 38.13
CA ILE A 680 21.68 33.12 38.59
C ILE A 680 20.67 33.08 37.43
N SER A 681 20.44 34.22 36.78
CA SER A 681 19.51 34.38 35.65
C SER A 681 19.89 33.50 34.45
N LEU A 682 21.19 33.40 34.15
CA LEU A 682 21.73 32.54 33.11
C LEU A 682 21.51 31.05 33.43
N SER A 683 21.76 30.65 34.68
CA SER A 683 21.61 29.27 35.14
C SER A 683 20.15 28.79 35.06
N LEU A 684 19.21 29.63 35.49
CA LEU A 684 17.77 29.36 35.43
C LEU A 684 17.30 29.16 33.98
N THR A 685 17.71 30.07 33.08
CA THR A 685 17.35 30.04 31.66
C THR A 685 17.89 28.79 30.95
N TYR A 686 19.16 28.43 31.20
CA TYR A 686 19.74 27.23 30.62
C TYR A 686 19.19 25.93 31.22
N ALA A 687 18.87 25.89 32.51
CA ALA A 687 18.32 24.70 33.14
C ALA A 687 16.93 24.35 32.59
N ILE A 688 16.04 25.35 32.44
CA ILE A 688 14.74 25.18 31.77
C ILE A 688 14.94 24.63 30.34
N THR A 689 15.80 25.30 29.55
CA THR A 689 16.10 24.91 28.17
C THR A 689 16.66 23.48 28.07
N LEU A 690 17.51 23.06 29.01
CA LEU A 690 18.13 21.74 29.04
C LEU A 690 17.10 20.63 29.27
N MET A 691 16.13 20.84 30.17
CA MET A 691 15.10 19.83 30.44
C MET A 691 14.07 19.71 29.31
N ASP A 692 13.72 20.82 28.65
CA ASP A 692 12.90 20.78 27.44
C ASP A 692 13.58 20.01 26.30
N LEU A 693 14.88 20.25 26.09
CA LEU A 693 15.71 19.49 25.15
C LEU A 693 15.75 18.01 25.53
N PHE A 694 15.94 17.68 26.82
CA PHE A 694 15.98 16.30 27.28
C PHE A 694 14.65 15.57 27.04
N ALA A 695 13.51 16.17 27.40
CA ALA A 695 12.20 15.57 27.13
C ALA A 695 11.90 15.44 25.62
N TYR A 696 12.35 16.41 24.80
CA TYR A 696 12.29 16.28 23.35
C TYR A 696 13.11 15.08 22.85
N TYR A 697 14.36 14.92 23.29
CA TYR A 697 15.19 13.76 22.93
C TYR A 697 14.60 12.43 23.41
N MET A 698 14.00 12.39 24.60
CA MET A 698 13.32 11.22 25.12
C MET A 698 12.14 10.83 24.21
N ARG A 699 11.26 11.77 23.86
CA ARG A 699 10.16 11.56 22.90
C ARG A 699 10.68 11.09 21.54
N ALA A 700 11.67 11.79 20.97
CA ALA A 700 12.29 11.44 19.69
C ALA A 700 12.92 10.03 19.70
N SER A 701 13.56 9.62 20.80
CA SER A 701 14.13 8.26 20.95
C SER A 701 13.06 7.18 20.90
N THR A 702 11.88 7.43 21.50
CA THR A 702 10.76 6.47 21.47
C THR A 702 10.11 6.42 20.10
N GLU A 703 10.02 7.56 19.40
CA GLU A 703 9.45 7.61 18.05
C GLU A 703 10.34 6.90 17.04
N VAL A 704 11.67 7.09 17.10
CA VAL A 704 12.62 6.32 16.28
C VAL A 704 12.45 4.82 16.53
N GLU A 705 12.38 4.38 17.79
CA GLU A 705 12.21 2.96 18.11
C GLU A 705 10.86 2.39 17.62
N ASN A 706 9.79 3.17 17.64
CA ASN A 706 8.48 2.82 17.06
C ASN A 706 8.52 2.73 15.53
N LEU A 707 9.28 3.61 14.86
CA LEU A 707 9.44 3.62 13.40
C LEU A 707 10.35 2.47 12.89
N MET A 708 11.29 1.99 13.71
CA MET A 708 12.19 0.87 13.36
C MET A 708 11.48 -0.47 13.11
N VAL A 709 10.20 -0.60 13.48
CA VAL A 709 9.33 -1.74 13.11
C VAL A 709 9.14 -1.86 11.57
N SER A 710 9.36 -0.78 10.80
CA SER A 710 9.29 -0.87 9.33
C SER A 710 10.58 -1.46 8.71
N PRO A 711 11.80 -0.97 9.04
CA PRO A 711 13.04 -1.68 8.73
C PRO A 711 13.08 -3.14 9.22
N GLU A 712 12.59 -3.43 10.43
CA GLU A 712 12.51 -4.81 10.99
C GLU A 712 11.80 -5.77 10.00
N ARG A 713 10.66 -5.34 9.43
CA ARG A 713 9.92 -6.12 8.43
C ARG A 713 10.64 -6.27 7.09
N VAL A 714 11.41 -5.27 6.66
CA VAL A 714 12.18 -5.37 5.40
C VAL A 714 13.36 -6.32 5.56
N ILE A 715 14.04 -6.28 6.72
CA ILE A 715 15.17 -7.16 7.04
C ILE A 715 14.70 -8.62 7.19
N ALA A 716 13.48 -8.86 7.66
CA ALA A 716 12.92 -10.22 7.76
C ALA A 716 12.93 -10.98 6.41
N TYR A 717 12.67 -10.30 5.28
CA TYR A 717 12.78 -10.91 3.95
C TYR A 717 14.22 -11.31 3.57
N GLY A 718 15.23 -10.64 4.13
CA GLY A 718 16.64 -10.97 3.91
C GLY A 718 17.15 -12.17 4.71
N GLY A 719 16.31 -12.75 5.58
CA GLY A 719 16.58 -14.00 6.30
C GLY A 719 15.82 -15.21 5.74
N LEU A 720 15.11 -15.05 4.62
CA LEU A 720 14.46 -16.17 3.91
C LEU A 720 15.48 -16.99 3.15
N GLU A 721 15.15 -18.26 2.88
CA GLU A 721 15.96 -19.12 2.03
C GLU A 721 16.04 -18.56 0.61
N VAL A 722 17.23 -18.66 0.02
CA VAL A 722 17.55 -18.12 -1.31
C VAL A 722 17.70 -19.29 -2.28
N GLU A 723 17.22 -19.12 -3.51
CA GLU A 723 17.42 -20.10 -4.58
C GLU A 723 18.92 -20.34 -4.88
N ALA A 724 19.21 -21.44 -5.58
CA ALA A 724 20.55 -21.78 -6.03
C ALA A 724 21.22 -20.64 -6.86
N SER A 725 22.54 -20.68 -7.00
CA SER A 725 23.29 -19.62 -7.67
C SER A 725 22.88 -19.45 -9.12
N LEU A 726 22.80 -18.19 -9.57
CA LEU A 726 22.45 -17.85 -10.95
C LEU A 726 23.51 -18.37 -11.93
N GLU A 727 24.79 -18.25 -11.58
CA GLU A 727 25.91 -18.80 -12.35
C GLU A 727 26.41 -20.11 -11.73
N THR A 728 26.96 -20.98 -12.58
CA THR A 728 27.65 -22.21 -12.17
C THR A 728 28.91 -21.86 -11.36
N LEU A 729 29.00 -22.34 -10.12
CA LEU A 729 30.10 -22.06 -9.20
C LEU A 729 31.04 -23.29 -9.04
N PRO A 730 32.33 -23.08 -8.71
CA PRO A 730 33.25 -24.16 -8.37
C PRO A 730 32.69 -25.02 -7.22
N PRO A 731 32.83 -26.37 -7.25
CA PRO A 731 33.76 -27.13 -8.09
C PRO A 731 33.26 -27.44 -9.51
N PHE A 732 32.03 -27.09 -9.87
CA PHE A 732 31.46 -27.39 -11.18
C PHE A 732 31.93 -26.40 -12.25
N SER A 733 32.11 -26.89 -13.48
CA SER A 733 32.49 -26.08 -14.64
C SER A 733 31.24 -25.63 -15.41
N LYS A 734 31.25 -24.39 -15.92
CA LYS A 734 30.21 -23.91 -16.84
C LYS A 734 30.06 -24.85 -18.05
N PRO A 735 28.83 -25.02 -18.58
CA PRO A 735 28.60 -25.85 -19.74
C PRO A 735 29.29 -25.24 -20.99
N PRO A 736 29.63 -26.04 -22.01
CA PRO A 736 30.23 -25.52 -23.23
C PRO A 736 29.24 -24.56 -23.95
N PRO A 737 29.73 -23.58 -24.71
CA PRO A 737 28.90 -22.47 -25.22
C PRO A 737 27.78 -22.90 -26.19
N ASN A 738 27.87 -24.10 -26.76
CA ASN A 738 26.88 -24.67 -27.68
C ASN A 738 25.89 -25.64 -26.99
N TRP A 739 25.96 -25.81 -25.66
CA TRP A 739 25.06 -26.72 -24.94
C TRP A 739 23.68 -26.07 -24.68
N PRO A 740 22.57 -26.81 -24.81
CA PRO A 740 22.46 -28.19 -25.30
C PRO A 740 22.53 -28.29 -26.83
N ASP A 741 23.33 -29.24 -27.32
CA ASP A 741 23.62 -29.47 -28.75
C ASP A 741 22.59 -30.40 -29.42
N LYS A 742 22.14 -31.42 -28.68
CA LYS A 742 21.19 -32.43 -29.16
C LYS A 742 19.83 -32.32 -28.49
N GLY A 743 19.75 -31.76 -27.28
CA GLY A 743 18.51 -31.63 -26.52
C GLY A 743 17.92 -32.98 -26.08
N ASN A 744 18.77 -33.95 -25.75
CA ASN A 744 18.37 -35.23 -25.15
C ASN A 744 18.12 -35.02 -23.64
N ILE A 745 16.96 -35.43 -23.13
CA ILE A 745 16.55 -35.22 -21.73
C ILE A 745 16.28 -36.58 -21.09
N VAL A 746 16.95 -36.86 -19.97
CA VAL A 746 16.75 -38.10 -19.19
C VAL A 746 16.32 -37.74 -17.78
N LEU A 747 15.22 -38.32 -17.33
CA LEU A 747 14.71 -38.26 -15.96
C LEU A 747 15.03 -39.59 -15.28
N ASN A 748 15.75 -39.58 -14.17
CA ASN A 748 16.05 -40.77 -13.38
C ASN A 748 15.41 -40.64 -12.00
N ASP A 749 14.40 -41.46 -11.74
CA ASP A 749 13.63 -41.61 -10.49
C ASP A 749 13.22 -40.26 -9.88
N LEU A 750 12.83 -39.31 -10.74
CA LEU A 750 12.62 -37.92 -10.38
C LEU A 750 11.47 -37.79 -9.37
N CYS A 751 11.80 -37.16 -8.24
CA CYS A 751 10.90 -36.86 -7.15
C CYS A 751 10.83 -35.35 -6.92
N TYR A 752 9.63 -34.82 -6.70
CA TYR A 752 9.41 -33.37 -6.60
C TYR A 752 8.32 -33.04 -5.57
N SER A 753 8.53 -31.95 -4.82
CA SER A 753 7.56 -31.32 -3.93
C SER A 753 7.60 -29.80 -4.12
N HIS A 754 6.50 -29.11 -3.82
CA HIS A 754 6.46 -27.64 -3.85
C HIS A 754 7.10 -26.97 -2.63
N SER A 755 7.33 -27.72 -1.54
CA SER A 755 8.02 -27.26 -0.33
C SER A 755 8.78 -28.42 0.33
N VAL A 756 9.82 -28.10 1.11
CA VAL A 756 10.70 -29.12 1.74
C VAL A 756 9.92 -30.09 2.63
N ASP A 757 8.97 -29.57 3.42
CA ASP A 757 8.09 -30.37 4.29
C ASP A 757 6.74 -30.74 3.61
N GLY A 758 6.57 -30.42 2.33
CA GLY A 758 5.31 -30.58 1.61
C GLY A 758 5.04 -32.02 1.12
N PRO A 759 3.78 -32.35 0.81
CA PRO A 759 3.44 -33.64 0.21
C PRO A 759 4.14 -33.80 -1.15
N GLN A 760 4.69 -34.99 -1.39
CA GLN A 760 5.37 -35.30 -2.63
C GLN A 760 4.38 -35.31 -3.81
N VAL A 761 4.68 -34.54 -4.86
CA VAL A 761 3.80 -34.28 -6.02
C VAL A 761 4.21 -35.10 -7.24
N LEU A 762 5.49 -35.43 -7.39
CA LEU A 762 5.99 -36.40 -8.36
C LEU A 762 6.77 -37.50 -7.66
N THR A 763 6.53 -38.75 -8.05
CA THR A 763 7.09 -39.97 -7.45
C THR A 763 7.69 -40.85 -8.54
N ASN A 764 9.01 -41.08 -8.45
CA ASN A 764 9.78 -42.01 -9.29
C ASN A 764 9.55 -41.85 -10.80
N ILE A 765 9.54 -40.62 -11.32
CA ILE A 765 9.38 -40.38 -12.76
C ILE A 765 10.70 -40.72 -13.48
N SER A 766 10.68 -41.81 -14.25
CA SER A 766 11.83 -42.34 -15.01
C SER A 766 11.50 -42.47 -16.50
N CYS A 767 12.15 -41.66 -17.36
CA CYS A 767 11.98 -41.72 -18.82
C CYS A 767 13.13 -41.03 -19.57
N ALA A 768 13.33 -41.38 -20.85
CA ALA A 768 14.29 -40.72 -21.73
C ALA A 768 13.61 -40.16 -23.00
N VAL A 769 13.74 -38.85 -23.19
CA VAL A 769 13.26 -38.07 -24.34
C VAL A 769 14.41 -37.88 -25.32
N SER A 770 14.33 -38.57 -26.47
CA SER A 770 15.33 -38.51 -27.53
C SER A 770 15.44 -37.13 -28.18
N ASN A 771 16.61 -36.86 -28.76
CA ASN A 771 16.88 -35.64 -29.52
C ASN A 771 15.86 -35.45 -30.66
N ARG A 772 15.38 -34.21 -30.84
CA ARG A 772 14.44 -33.81 -31.90
C ARG A 772 13.08 -34.53 -31.87
N SER A 773 12.75 -35.19 -30.76
CA SER A 773 11.44 -35.82 -30.60
C SER A 773 10.41 -34.84 -30.04
N LYS A 774 9.16 -35.03 -30.47
CA LYS A 774 7.98 -34.36 -29.93
C LYS A 774 7.32 -35.29 -28.92
N VAL A 775 7.23 -34.85 -27.67
CA VAL A 775 6.61 -35.63 -26.58
C VAL A 775 5.41 -34.89 -26.02
N GLY A 776 4.23 -35.48 -26.18
CA GLY A 776 3.01 -34.99 -25.54
C GLY A 776 2.95 -35.41 -24.08
N ILE A 777 2.56 -34.52 -23.18
CA ILE A 777 2.38 -34.80 -21.74
C ILE A 777 0.90 -34.60 -21.42
N VAL A 778 0.23 -35.70 -21.03
CA VAL A 778 -1.21 -35.75 -20.77
C VAL A 778 -1.51 -36.29 -19.38
N GLY A 779 -2.70 -35.97 -18.88
CA GLY A 779 -3.13 -36.33 -17.54
C GLY A 779 -4.21 -35.38 -17.04
N ARG A 780 -4.97 -35.83 -16.04
CA ARG A 780 -6.05 -35.02 -15.43
C ARG A 780 -5.49 -33.76 -14.76
N THR A 781 -6.37 -32.80 -14.45
CA THR A 781 -5.99 -31.63 -13.64
C THR A 781 -5.49 -32.12 -12.28
N GLY A 782 -4.38 -31.56 -11.79
CA GLY A 782 -3.72 -32.04 -10.57
C GLY A 782 -2.82 -33.28 -10.72
N ALA A 783 -2.65 -33.85 -11.92
CA ALA A 783 -1.81 -35.05 -12.12
C ALA A 783 -0.27 -34.82 -12.12
N GLY A 784 0.21 -33.59 -11.86
CA GLY A 784 1.65 -33.26 -11.79
C GLY A 784 2.27 -32.66 -13.06
N LYS A 785 1.51 -32.45 -14.15
CA LYS A 785 2.02 -31.92 -15.44
C LYS A 785 2.87 -30.64 -15.31
N THR A 786 2.30 -29.59 -14.70
CA THR A 786 2.98 -28.29 -14.48
C THR A 786 4.11 -28.39 -13.44
N SER A 787 4.02 -29.35 -12.52
CA SER A 787 5.07 -29.65 -11.53
C SER A 787 6.31 -30.24 -12.20
N LEU A 788 6.14 -31.03 -13.28
CA LEU A 788 7.26 -31.53 -14.10
C LEU A 788 8.01 -30.38 -14.80
N VAL A 789 7.30 -29.38 -15.34
CA VAL A 789 7.92 -28.15 -15.88
C VAL A 789 8.65 -27.40 -14.77
N SER A 790 8.04 -27.30 -13.59
CA SER A 790 8.62 -26.61 -12.44
C SER A 790 9.92 -27.26 -11.96
N ALA A 791 10.02 -28.60 -12.03
CA ALA A 791 11.25 -29.34 -11.79
C ALA A 791 12.29 -29.12 -12.90
N LEU A 792 11.89 -29.19 -14.18
CA LEU A 792 12.78 -29.00 -15.34
C LEU A 792 13.45 -27.60 -15.36
N PHE A 793 12.72 -26.55 -14.99
CA PHE A 793 13.24 -25.18 -14.87
C PHE A 793 13.89 -24.89 -13.50
N ARG A 794 13.94 -25.87 -12.59
CA ARG A 794 14.37 -25.72 -11.18
C ARG A 794 13.75 -24.47 -10.53
N LEU A 795 12.41 -24.38 -10.56
CA LEU A 795 11.64 -23.36 -9.82
C LEU A 795 11.44 -23.73 -8.36
N ALA A 796 11.45 -25.04 -8.07
CA ALA A 796 11.86 -25.59 -6.78
C ALA A 796 12.81 -26.75 -7.09
N GLU A 797 13.70 -27.07 -6.17
CA GLU A 797 14.68 -28.16 -6.37
C GLU A 797 13.98 -29.54 -6.27
N PRO A 798 14.37 -30.53 -7.09
CA PRO A 798 13.92 -31.90 -6.91
C PRO A 798 14.25 -32.45 -5.52
N THR A 799 13.34 -33.20 -4.92
CA THR A 799 13.55 -33.83 -3.60
C THR A 799 14.32 -35.16 -3.70
N GLY A 800 14.39 -35.74 -4.89
CA GLY A 800 15.11 -36.99 -5.18
C GLY A 800 15.19 -37.26 -6.69
N GLY A 801 16.02 -38.22 -7.07
CA GLY A 801 16.37 -38.46 -8.48
C GLY A 801 17.19 -37.32 -9.09
N ASN A 802 17.38 -37.35 -10.41
CA ASN A 802 17.98 -36.23 -11.14
C ASN A 802 17.46 -36.06 -12.56
N ILE A 803 17.74 -34.88 -13.13
CA ILE A 803 17.43 -34.51 -14.51
C ILE A 803 18.77 -34.32 -15.23
N VAL A 804 18.97 -35.03 -16.34
CA VAL A 804 20.20 -34.99 -17.12
C VAL A 804 19.89 -34.50 -18.54
N ILE A 805 20.56 -33.45 -18.98
CA ILE A 805 20.39 -32.86 -20.32
C ILE A 805 21.73 -32.94 -21.08
N ASP A 806 21.73 -33.62 -22.23
CA ASP A 806 22.92 -33.94 -23.04
C ASP A 806 24.10 -34.51 -22.21
N GLY A 807 23.79 -35.29 -21.17
CA GLY A 807 24.78 -35.94 -20.29
C GLY A 807 25.27 -35.09 -19.11
N ILE A 808 24.79 -33.85 -18.96
CA ILE A 808 25.09 -32.98 -17.81
C ILE A 808 23.91 -33.01 -16.82
N ASP A 809 24.19 -33.28 -15.55
CA ASP A 809 23.19 -33.19 -14.47
C ASP A 809 22.83 -31.72 -14.21
N VAL A 810 21.54 -31.41 -14.37
CA VAL A 810 20.98 -30.07 -14.29
C VAL A 810 21.13 -29.46 -12.89
N ASN A 811 21.28 -30.27 -11.83
CA ASN A 811 21.51 -29.80 -10.46
C ASN A 811 22.91 -29.17 -10.29
N THR A 812 23.88 -29.51 -11.14
CA THR A 812 25.25 -28.97 -11.09
C THR A 812 25.38 -27.58 -11.73
N LEU A 813 24.38 -27.15 -12.49
CA LEU A 813 24.41 -25.90 -13.26
C LEU A 813 23.85 -24.71 -12.47
N GLY A 814 24.33 -23.52 -12.81
CA GLY A 814 23.70 -22.27 -12.39
C GLY A 814 22.35 -22.07 -13.08
N LEU A 815 21.38 -21.47 -12.35
CA LEU A 815 20.01 -21.32 -12.84
C LEU A 815 19.92 -20.50 -14.13
N HIS A 816 20.75 -19.47 -14.31
CA HIS A 816 20.77 -18.66 -15.52
C HIS A 816 21.50 -19.37 -16.68
N ASP A 817 22.52 -20.18 -16.39
CA ASP A 817 23.22 -21.00 -17.39
C ASP A 817 22.27 -22.10 -17.95
N LEU A 818 21.34 -22.60 -17.14
CA LEU A 818 20.26 -23.52 -17.55
C LEU A 818 19.12 -22.79 -18.30
N ARG A 819 18.42 -21.88 -17.61
CA ARG A 819 17.13 -21.33 -18.06
C ARG A 819 17.23 -20.43 -19.30
N LYS A 820 18.43 -19.91 -19.61
CA LYS A 820 18.68 -19.19 -20.86
C LYS A 820 18.54 -20.11 -22.10
N ASN A 821 18.97 -21.36 -21.97
CA ASN A 821 19.15 -22.30 -23.08
C ASN A 821 17.95 -23.25 -23.28
N ILE A 822 16.85 -23.03 -22.54
CA ILE A 822 15.56 -23.70 -22.75
C ILE A 822 14.52 -22.63 -23.12
N SER A 823 13.72 -22.87 -24.14
CA SER A 823 12.60 -21.99 -24.50
C SER A 823 11.29 -22.50 -23.91
N ILE A 824 10.43 -21.60 -23.43
CA ILE A 824 9.07 -21.93 -22.98
C ILE A 824 8.03 -21.00 -23.61
N ILE A 825 6.86 -21.57 -23.90
CA ILE A 825 5.63 -20.86 -24.16
C ILE A 825 4.66 -21.19 -22.99
N PRO A 826 4.40 -20.25 -22.07
CA PRO A 826 3.60 -20.50 -20.88
C PRO A 826 2.08 -20.53 -21.19
N GLN A 827 1.33 -21.10 -20.26
CA GLN A 827 -0.14 -21.14 -20.26
C GLN A 827 -0.76 -19.73 -20.26
N ASP A 828 -0.20 -18.83 -19.43
CA ASP A 828 -0.56 -17.43 -19.36
C ASP A 828 0.47 -16.55 -20.10
N PRO A 829 0.11 -15.96 -21.26
CA PRO A 829 1.05 -15.16 -22.06
C PRO A 829 1.24 -13.75 -21.48
N VAL A 830 2.16 -13.62 -20.51
CA VAL A 830 2.46 -12.34 -19.84
C VAL A 830 3.25 -11.39 -20.76
N LEU A 831 2.70 -10.20 -20.96
CA LEU A 831 3.41 -9.04 -21.50
C LEU A 831 3.55 -7.95 -20.42
N PHE A 832 4.65 -7.20 -20.48
CA PHE A 832 5.04 -6.17 -19.52
C PHE A 832 4.81 -4.76 -20.11
N GLY A 833 4.59 -3.77 -19.27
CA GLY A 833 4.40 -2.37 -19.68
C GLY A 833 5.69 -1.79 -20.28
N GLY A 834 5.70 -1.55 -21.58
CA GLY A 834 6.89 -1.13 -22.33
C GLY A 834 6.62 -1.13 -23.84
N SER A 835 7.66 -1.07 -24.66
CA SER A 835 7.51 -1.25 -26.11
C SER A 835 7.35 -2.73 -26.49
N ILE A 836 6.81 -3.02 -27.68
CA ILE A 836 6.83 -4.36 -28.26
C ILE A 836 8.28 -4.87 -28.36
N ARG A 837 9.22 -4.03 -28.82
CA ARG A 837 10.66 -4.37 -28.87
C ARG A 837 11.19 -4.82 -27.51
N TYR A 838 10.91 -4.08 -26.43
CA TYR A 838 11.35 -4.44 -25.07
C TYR A 838 10.72 -5.75 -24.57
N ASN A 839 9.49 -6.04 -24.98
CA ASN A 839 8.81 -7.30 -24.64
C ASN A 839 9.36 -8.52 -25.36
N LEU A 840 9.93 -8.35 -26.57
CA LEU A 840 10.52 -9.43 -27.35
C LEU A 840 12.00 -9.64 -26.99
N ASP A 841 12.74 -8.54 -26.80
CA ASP A 841 14.15 -8.54 -26.42
C ASP A 841 14.46 -7.44 -25.37
N PRO A 842 14.38 -7.77 -24.07
CA PRO A 842 14.71 -6.82 -23.00
C PRO A 842 16.22 -6.57 -22.84
N PHE A 843 17.08 -7.38 -23.47
CA PHE A 843 18.54 -7.27 -23.38
C PHE A 843 19.17 -6.51 -24.56
N GLN A 844 18.42 -6.27 -25.64
CA GLN A 844 18.89 -5.63 -26.87
C GLN A 844 20.04 -6.42 -27.55
N VAL A 845 19.91 -7.75 -27.56
CA VAL A 845 20.82 -8.69 -28.22
C VAL A 845 20.53 -8.79 -29.72
N TYR A 846 19.28 -8.60 -30.14
CA TYR A 846 18.82 -8.82 -31.52
C TYR A 846 18.56 -7.52 -32.28
N ASN A 847 18.84 -7.51 -33.58
CA ASN A 847 18.54 -6.38 -34.44
C ASN A 847 17.05 -6.33 -34.80
N ASP A 848 16.53 -5.15 -35.10
CA ASP A 848 15.14 -4.94 -35.53
C ASP A 848 14.73 -5.84 -36.71
N ASN A 849 15.65 -6.11 -37.64
CA ASN A 849 15.41 -7.03 -38.76
C ASN A 849 15.13 -8.46 -38.31
N ASP A 850 15.76 -8.94 -37.24
CA ASP A 850 15.57 -10.29 -36.71
C ASP A 850 14.24 -10.39 -35.96
N ILE A 851 13.87 -9.33 -35.24
CA ILE A 851 12.55 -9.18 -34.61
C ILE A 851 11.44 -9.15 -35.66
N TRP A 852 11.60 -8.39 -36.74
CA TRP A 852 10.63 -8.36 -37.85
C TRP A 852 10.48 -9.72 -38.54
N ARG A 853 11.58 -10.46 -38.76
CA ARG A 853 11.52 -11.84 -39.28
C ARG A 853 10.74 -12.77 -38.34
N ALA A 854 10.98 -12.69 -37.02
CA ALA A 854 10.24 -13.48 -36.05
C ALA A 854 8.73 -13.12 -36.03
N LEU A 855 8.39 -11.83 -36.10
CA LEU A 855 6.99 -11.35 -36.21
C LEU A 855 6.32 -11.78 -37.52
N GLU A 856 7.06 -11.86 -38.62
CA GLU A 856 6.59 -12.36 -39.91
C GLU A 856 6.30 -13.87 -39.86
N GLN A 857 7.19 -14.66 -39.24
CA GLN A 857 7.02 -16.09 -39.04
C GLN A 857 5.79 -16.43 -38.18
N VAL A 858 5.44 -15.61 -37.18
CA VAL A 858 4.23 -15.79 -36.36
C VAL A 858 2.99 -15.05 -36.89
N GLN A 859 3.04 -14.50 -38.10
CA GLN A 859 1.93 -13.76 -38.73
C GLN A 859 1.44 -12.51 -37.95
N LEU A 860 2.28 -11.91 -37.11
CA LEU A 860 1.99 -10.65 -36.40
C LEU A 860 2.50 -9.40 -37.12
N LYS A 861 3.32 -9.53 -38.17
CA LYS A 861 3.96 -8.41 -38.86
C LYS A 861 2.98 -7.30 -39.26
N SER A 862 1.88 -7.61 -39.96
CA SER A 862 0.89 -6.60 -40.38
C SER A 862 0.23 -5.91 -39.18
N VAL A 863 -0.12 -6.65 -38.13
CA VAL A 863 -0.71 -6.11 -36.89
C VAL A 863 0.22 -5.11 -36.21
N VAL A 864 1.54 -5.31 -36.30
CA VAL A 864 2.53 -4.39 -35.72
C VAL A 864 2.85 -3.24 -36.69
N GLU A 865 2.81 -3.45 -38.00
CA GLU A 865 2.96 -2.39 -39.02
C GLU A 865 1.76 -1.41 -39.05
N GLU A 866 0.57 -1.86 -38.67
CA GLU A 866 -0.65 -1.03 -38.54
C GLU A 866 -0.65 -0.12 -37.30
N LEU A 867 0.28 -0.30 -36.35
CA LEU A 867 0.41 0.55 -35.16
C LEU A 867 1.31 1.76 -35.44
N ASP A 868 0.87 2.97 -35.03
CA ASP A 868 1.53 4.26 -35.30
C ASP A 868 3.06 4.28 -35.06
N ASP A 869 3.53 3.60 -34.00
CA ASP A 869 4.93 3.54 -33.56
C ASP A 869 5.62 2.19 -33.88
N GLY A 870 4.96 1.26 -34.57
CA GLY A 870 5.51 -0.06 -34.92
C GLY A 870 6.06 -0.84 -33.71
N LEU A 871 7.34 -1.26 -33.79
CA LEU A 871 8.05 -1.94 -32.70
C LEU A 871 8.19 -1.10 -31.41
N LEU A 872 8.06 0.23 -31.49
CA LEU A 872 8.14 1.13 -30.34
C LEU A 872 6.78 1.39 -29.68
N SER A 873 5.68 0.94 -30.30
CA SER A 873 4.33 1.06 -29.76
C SER A 873 4.21 0.47 -28.36
N VAL A 874 3.40 1.13 -27.52
CA VAL A 874 3.32 0.86 -26.09
C VAL A 874 2.35 -0.28 -25.82
N VAL A 875 2.87 -1.35 -25.23
CA VAL A 875 2.12 -2.44 -24.61
C VAL A 875 1.56 -1.94 -23.27
N THR A 876 0.25 -2.08 -23.07
CA THR A 876 -0.43 -1.70 -21.82
C THR A 876 -0.19 -2.72 -20.71
N GLU A 877 -0.66 -2.44 -19.48
CA GLU A 877 -0.51 -3.36 -18.34
C GLU A 877 -1.09 -4.75 -18.68
N GLY A 878 -0.29 -5.80 -18.49
CA GLY A 878 -0.64 -7.19 -18.83
C GLY A 878 -0.82 -7.48 -20.33
N GLY A 879 -0.51 -6.52 -21.20
CA GLY A 879 -0.83 -6.58 -22.63
C GLY A 879 -2.32 -6.48 -22.92
N SER A 880 -3.09 -5.73 -22.11
CA SER A 880 -4.55 -5.61 -22.26
C SER A 880 -5.01 -5.04 -23.61
N ASN A 881 -4.13 -4.37 -24.36
CA ASN A 881 -4.37 -3.91 -25.72
C ASN A 881 -4.24 -5.00 -26.80
N PHE A 882 -3.90 -6.24 -26.43
CA PHE A 882 -3.80 -7.38 -27.35
C PHE A 882 -4.70 -8.55 -26.93
N SER A 883 -5.26 -9.24 -27.91
CA SER A 883 -6.05 -10.46 -27.68
C SER A 883 -5.18 -11.57 -27.05
N VAL A 884 -5.82 -12.55 -26.39
CA VAL A 884 -5.09 -13.70 -25.81
C VAL A 884 -4.26 -14.42 -26.88
N GLY A 885 -4.83 -14.63 -28.07
CA GLY A 885 -4.13 -15.24 -29.20
C GLY A 885 -2.92 -14.43 -29.70
N GLN A 886 -3.05 -13.10 -29.78
CA GLN A 886 -1.92 -12.22 -30.13
C GLN A 886 -0.81 -12.27 -29.07
N ARG A 887 -1.16 -12.23 -27.78
CA ARG A 887 -0.20 -12.39 -26.68
C ARG A 887 0.53 -13.74 -26.74
N GLN A 888 -0.17 -14.80 -27.12
CA GLN A 888 0.45 -16.12 -27.35
C GLN A 888 1.43 -16.11 -28.52
N LEU A 889 1.08 -15.48 -29.65
CA LEU A 889 1.94 -15.33 -30.82
C LEU A 889 3.19 -14.47 -30.51
N PHE A 890 3.09 -13.45 -29.64
CA PHE A 890 4.27 -12.74 -29.12
C PHE A 890 5.17 -13.66 -28.28
N CYS A 891 4.62 -14.58 -27.49
CA CYS A 891 5.41 -15.57 -26.75
C CYS A 891 6.08 -16.60 -27.69
N LEU A 892 5.41 -16.99 -28.78
CA LEU A 892 5.99 -17.79 -29.85
C LEU A 892 7.15 -17.06 -30.56
N ALA A 893 7.02 -15.75 -30.81
CA ALA A 893 8.10 -14.93 -31.35
C ALA A 893 9.31 -14.84 -30.41
N ARG A 894 9.10 -14.76 -29.08
CA ARG A 894 10.20 -14.86 -28.08
C ARG A 894 10.94 -16.20 -28.18
N ALA A 895 10.21 -17.30 -28.34
CA ALA A 895 10.81 -18.63 -28.47
C ALA A 895 11.63 -18.78 -29.77
N LEU A 896 11.12 -18.23 -30.89
CA LEU A 896 11.82 -18.21 -32.18
C LEU A 896 13.11 -17.37 -32.14
N LEU A 897 13.08 -16.18 -31.51
CA LEU A 897 14.27 -15.32 -31.37
C LEU A 897 15.39 -16.01 -30.57
N ARG A 898 15.04 -16.79 -29.55
CA ARG A 898 16.02 -17.57 -28.76
C ARG A 898 16.63 -18.72 -29.55
N ASN A 899 15.82 -19.40 -30.38
CA ASN A 899 16.22 -20.55 -31.18
C ASN A 899 16.95 -21.66 -30.38
N ASN A 900 16.46 -21.94 -29.16
CA ASN A 900 16.98 -22.99 -28.29
C ASN A 900 16.59 -24.39 -28.80
N THR A 901 17.46 -25.39 -28.58
CA THR A 901 17.25 -26.78 -29.01
C THR A 901 16.16 -27.52 -28.24
N ILE A 902 15.76 -27.02 -27.06
CA ILE A 902 14.66 -27.55 -26.24
C ILE A 902 13.55 -26.50 -26.15
N LEU A 903 12.32 -26.89 -26.51
CA LEU A 903 11.10 -26.09 -26.41
C LEU A 903 10.08 -26.78 -25.49
N VAL A 904 9.52 -26.02 -24.55
CA VAL A 904 8.40 -26.46 -23.70
C VAL A 904 7.15 -25.65 -24.05
N LEU A 905 6.05 -26.33 -24.30
CA LEU A 905 4.73 -25.77 -24.57
C LEU A 905 3.81 -26.13 -23.41
N ASP A 906 3.48 -25.16 -22.55
CA ASP A 906 2.59 -25.37 -21.42
C ASP A 906 1.19 -24.85 -21.78
N GLU A 907 0.32 -25.74 -22.27
CA GLU A 907 -1.09 -25.45 -22.60
C GLU A 907 -1.34 -24.25 -23.53
N ALA A 908 -0.38 -23.98 -24.42
CA ALA A 908 -0.30 -22.77 -25.24
C ALA A 908 -1.53 -22.45 -26.14
N THR A 909 -2.51 -23.34 -26.25
CA THR A 909 -3.71 -23.15 -27.09
C THR A 909 -5.03 -23.26 -26.32
N ALA A 910 -5.00 -23.41 -24.99
CA ALA A 910 -6.20 -23.60 -24.16
C ALA A 910 -7.21 -22.45 -24.30
N ASN A 911 -6.73 -21.20 -24.21
CA ASN A 911 -7.53 -19.97 -24.20
C ASN A 911 -7.59 -19.25 -25.56
N VAL A 912 -7.32 -19.97 -26.65
CA VAL A 912 -7.16 -19.43 -28.01
C VAL A 912 -8.26 -19.96 -28.94
N ASP A 913 -8.69 -19.13 -29.89
CA ASP A 913 -9.68 -19.49 -30.90
C ASP A 913 -9.13 -20.48 -31.94
N MET A 914 -10.01 -21.25 -32.59
CA MET A 914 -9.61 -22.31 -33.53
C MET A 914 -8.77 -21.84 -34.72
N LYS A 915 -8.88 -20.57 -35.16
CA LYS A 915 -8.07 -20.04 -36.26
C LYS A 915 -6.64 -19.78 -35.78
N THR A 916 -6.50 -19.13 -34.64
CA THR A 916 -5.17 -18.82 -34.07
C THR A 916 -4.47 -20.06 -33.50
N ASP A 917 -5.21 -21.02 -32.92
CA ASP A 917 -4.72 -22.35 -32.53
C ASP A 917 -4.04 -23.05 -33.73
N ARG A 918 -4.73 -23.07 -34.89
CA ARG A 918 -4.15 -23.60 -36.13
C ARG A 918 -2.89 -22.86 -36.58
N ILE A 919 -2.85 -21.53 -36.49
CA ILE A 919 -1.65 -20.75 -36.84
C ILE A 919 -0.48 -21.14 -35.93
N ILE A 920 -0.72 -21.22 -34.62
CA ILE A 920 0.30 -21.63 -33.62
C ILE A 920 0.84 -23.03 -33.96
N GLN A 921 -0.03 -24.01 -34.22
CA GLN A 921 0.37 -25.37 -34.59
C GLN A 921 1.14 -25.43 -35.91
N GLU A 922 0.70 -24.68 -36.94
CA GLU A 922 1.42 -24.61 -38.22
C GLU A 922 2.81 -24.00 -38.08
N VAL A 923 2.99 -23.00 -37.20
CA VAL A 923 4.30 -22.39 -36.93
C VAL A 923 5.19 -23.33 -36.10
N ILE A 924 4.64 -23.99 -35.07
CA ILE A 924 5.37 -24.97 -34.25
C ILE A 924 5.96 -26.08 -35.15
N CYS A 925 5.11 -26.69 -36.00
CA CYS A 925 5.54 -27.77 -36.88
C CYS A 925 6.50 -27.33 -38.00
N LYS A 926 6.46 -26.07 -38.46
CA LYS A 926 7.37 -25.56 -39.50
C LYS A 926 8.72 -25.10 -38.94
N GLN A 927 8.74 -24.38 -37.83
CA GLN A 927 9.94 -23.69 -37.34
C GLN A 927 10.75 -24.49 -36.31
N PHE A 928 10.09 -25.36 -35.52
CA PHE A 928 10.76 -26.12 -34.45
C PHE A 928 10.95 -27.61 -34.78
N ASN A 929 11.01 -27.96 -36.08
CA ASN A 929 11.18 -29.36 -36.51
C ASN A 929 12.53 -29.98 -36.13
N GLU A 930 13.56 -29.15 -35.90
CA GLU A 930 14.90 -29.59 -35.50
C GLU A 930 15.10 -29.56 -33.96
N CYS A 931 14.07 -29.19 -33.20
CA CYS A 931 14.11 -29.04 -31.73
C CYS A 931 13.46 -30.23 -31.02
N THR A 932 13.90 -30.54 -29.80
CA THR A 932 13.15 -31.41 -28.90
C THR A 932 11.99 -30.61 -28.31
N VAL A 933 10.75 -31.09 -28.44
CA VAL A 933 9.53 -30.36 -28.02
C VAL A 933 8.76 -31.15 -26.97
N LEU A 934 8.53 -30.55 -25.81
CA LEU A 934 7.67 -31.09 -24.75
C LEU A 934 6.34 -30.33 -24.76
N THR A 935 5.22 -31.02 -25.01
CA THR A 935 3.90 -30.41 -25.18
C THR A 935 2.93 -30.86 -24.11
N ILE A 936 2.67 -30.01 -23.10
CA ILE A 936 1.57 -30.23 -22.15
C ILE A 936 0.29 -29.72 -22.79
N ALA A 937 -0.71 -30.60 -22.87
CA ALA A 937 -2.00 -30.26 -23.45
C ALA A 937 -3.18 -30.86 -22.68
N HIS A 938 -4.20 -30.03 -22.45
CA HIS A 938 -5.54 -30.50 -22.08
C HIS A 938 -6.39 -30.93 -23.30
N ARG A 939 -6.00 -30.57 -24.53
CA ARG A 939 -6.65 -30.98 -25.78
C ARG A 939 -5.89 -32.15 -26.41
N LEU A 940 -6.41 -33.38 -26.34
CA LEU A 940 -5.74 -34.56 -26.91
C LEU A 940 -5.42 -34.41 -28.42
N ASN A 941 -6.24 -33.67 -29.17
CA ASN A 941 -6.01 -33.36 -30.60
C ASN A 941 -4.62 -32.75 -30.90
N THR A 942 -3.98 -32.06 -29.94
CA THR A 942 -2.68 -31.37 -30.15
C THR A 942 -1.47 -32.17 -29.68
N VAL A 943 -1.66 -33.45 -29.34
CA VAL A 943 -0.60 -34.37 -28.90
C VAL A 943 -0.67 -35.76 -29.54
N MET A 944 -1.76 -36.12 -30.24
CA MET A 944 -1.83 -37.39 -30.98
C MET A 944 -0.85 -37.48 -32.16
N ASP A 945 -0.28 -36.35 -32.58
CA ASP A 945 0.72 -36.22 -33.64
C ASP A 945 2.17 -36.13 -33.10
N CYS A 946 2.36 -36.29 -31.79
CA CYS A 946 3.68 -36.42 -31.16
C CYS A 946 4.28 -37.82 -31.37
N ASP A 947 5.61 -37.92 -31.35
CA ASP A 947 6.33 -39.18 -31.52
C ASP A 947 6.11 -40.13 -30.32
N LYS A 948 5.94 -39.56 -29.12
CA LYS A 948 5.57 -40.27 -27.90
C LYS A 948 4.58 -39.47 -27.05
N ILE A 949 3.80 -40.16 -26.23
CA ILE A 949 2.96 -39.57 -25.19
C ILE A 949 3.39 -40.09 -23.81
N MET A 950 3.52 -39.17 -22.87
CA MET A 950 3.73 -39.38 -21.44
C MET A 950 2.40 -39.19 -20.71
N VAL A 951 1.88 -40.24 -20.08
CA VAL A 951 0.63 -40.20 -19.32
C VAL A 951 0.95 -40.16 -17.83
N LEU A 952 0.56 -39.05 -17.18
CA LEU A 952 0.69 -38.86 -15.73
C LEU A 952 -0.67 -39.03 -15.04
N ASP A 953 -0.70 -39.81 -13.95
CA ASP A 953 -1.80 -39.81 -12.98
C ASP A 953 -1.24 -39.78 -11.55
N LYS A 954 -1.87 -38.97 -10.68
CA LYS A 954 -1.49 -38.81 -9.26
C LYS A 954 0.00 -38.56 -8.95
N GLY A 955 0.79 -38.06 -9.91
CA GLY A 955 2.23 -37.84 -9.73
C GLY A 955 3.15 -38.98 -10.16
N GLU A 956 2.59 -40.07 -10.68
CA GLU A 956 3.33 -41.22 -11.24
C GLU A 956 3.27 -41.23 -12.77
N LEU A 957 4.28 -41.83 -13.40
CA LEU A 957 4.32 -42.10 -14.84
C LEU A 957 3.63 -43.43 -15.12
N VAL A 958 2.45 -43.38 -15.73
CA VAL A 958 1.62 -44.57 -15.99
C VAL A 958 1.95 -45.20 -17.34
N GLU A 959 2.12 -44.38 -18.39
CA GLU A 959 2.37 -44.84 -19.75
C GLU A 959 3.39 -43.93 -20.46
N TYR A 960 4.30 -44.51 -21.25
CA TYR A 960 5.26 -43.77 -22.06
C TYR A 960 5.64 -44.51 -23.35
N ASP A 961 4.87 -44.30 -24.43
CA ASP A 961 5.20 -44.84 -25.75
C ASP A 961 4.52 -44.03 -26.89
N GLU A 962 4.66 -44.50 -28.13
CA GLU A 962 3.99 -43.95 -29.31
C GLU A 962 2.45 -43.96 -29.17
N PRO A 963 1.73 -42.88 -29.56
CA PRO A 963 0.28 -42.76 -29.39
C PRO A 963 -0.53 -43.95 -29.92
N TYR A 964 -0.13 -44.52 -31.06
CA TYR A 964 -0.83 -45.64 -31.69
C TYR A 964 -0.66 -46.95 -30.91
N LEU A 965 0.54 -47.22 -30.38
CA LEU A 965 0.84 -48.43 -29.61
C LEU A 965 0.05 -48.45 -28.30
N LEU A 966 0.05 -47.32 -27.58
CA LEU A 966 -0.77 -47.14 -26.37
C LEU A 966 -2.27 -47.36 -26.67
N LEU A 967 -2.78 -46.82 -27.77
CA LEU A 967 -4.20 -46.97 -28.15
C LEU A 967 -4.60 -48.39 -28.60
N CYS A 968 -3.64 -49.25 -28.91
CA CYS A 968 -3.87 -50.67 -29.19
C CYS A 968 -4.00 -51.52 -27.92
N GLU A 969 -3.50 -51.08 -26.77
CA GLU A 969 -3.69 -51.79 -25.51
C GLU A 969 -5.11 -51.59 -24.96
N SER A 970 -5.82 -52.69 -24.72
CA SER A 970 -7.18 -52.69 -24.16
C SER A 970 -7.26 -52.14 -22.73
N SER A 971 -6.13 -52.08 -22.02
CA SER A 971 -6.00 -51.55 -20.66
C SER A 971 -5.55 -50.09 -20.60
N SER A 972 -5.25 -49.45 -21.72
CA SER A 972 -4.56 -48.14 -21.72
C SER A 972 -5.38 -47.02 -21.07
N TYR A 973 -4.71 -46.26 -20.21
CA TYR A 973 -5.20 -45.02 -19.60
C TYR A 973 -5.36 -43.92 -20.66
N LEU A 974 -4.44 -43.80 -21.62
CA LEU A 974 -4.65 -42.93 -22.80
C LEU A 974 -5.90 -43.33 -23.58
N GLY A 975 -6.14 -44.63 -23.76
CA GLY A 975 -7.39 -45.15 -24.35
C GLY A 975 -8.63 -44.66 -23.61
N GLN A 976 -8.65 -44.78 -22.28
CA GLN A 976 -9.76 -44.29 -21.45
C GLN A 976 -9.97 -42.77 -21.55
N LEU A 977 -8.90 -41.98 -21.64
CA LEU A 977 -8.98 -40.52 -21.84
C LEU A 977 -9.51 -40.17 -23.24
N VAL A 978 -9.10 -40.89 -24.28
CA VAL A 978 -9.57 -40.71 -25.65
C VAL A 978 -11.06 -41.07 -25.77
N ASP A 979 -11.49 -42.19 -25.19
CA ASP A 979 -12.88 -42.63 -25.26
C ASP A 979 -13.82 -41.71 -24.44
N GLN A 980 -13.32 -41.06 -23.37
CA GLN A 980 -14.02 -39.98 -22.63
C GLN A 980 -14.32 -38.73 -23.52
N THR A 981 -13.66 -38.55 -24.67
CA THR A 981 -13.97 -37.42 -25.59
C THR A 981 -15.20 -37.64 -26.47
N GLY A 982 -15.85 -38.80 -26.36
CA GLY A 982 -17.02 -39.21 -27.14
C GLY A 982 -16.64 -39.91 -28.46
N PRO A 983 -17.52 -40.78 -28.99
CA PRO A 983 -17.15 -41.78 -30.02
C PRO A 983 -16.65 -41.17 -31.34
N VAL A 984 -17.16 -40.00 -31.73
CA VAL A 984 -16.74 -39.32 -32.97
C VAL A 984 -15.31 -38.76 -32.84
N ASN A 985 -14.99 -38.13 -31.70
CA ASN A 985 -13.65 -37.63 -31.43
C ASN A 985 -12.67 -38.78 -31.18
N ALA A 986 -13.07 -39.79 -30.41
CA ALA A 986 -12.24 -40.96 -30.14
C ALA A 986 -11.78 -41.66 -31.43
N LYS A 987 -12.70 -41.84 -32.40
CA LYS A 987 -12.33 -42.36 -33.73
C LYS A 987 -11.32 -41.45 -34.44
N LYS A 988 -11.60 -40.14 -34.50
CA LYS A 988 -10.69 -39.17 -35.15
C LYS A 988 -9.30 -39.13 -34.52
N LEU A 989 -9.19 -39.23 -33.20
CA LEU A 989 -7.91 -39.26 -32.46
C LEU A 989 -7.13 -40.55 -32.76
N ARG A 990 -7.82 -41.69 -32.83
CA ARG A 990 -7.23 -42.99 -33.23
C ARG A 990 -6.79 -42.97 -34.71
N ASP A 991 -7.55 -42.35 -35.60
CA ASP A 991 -7.19 -42.16 -37.01
C ASP A 991 -5.93 -41.28 -37.17
N ILE A 992 -5.79 -40.20 -36.39
CA ILE A 992 -4.57 -39.34 -36.38
C ILE A 992 -3.35 -40.14 -35.94
N ALA A 993 -3.47 -40.89 -34.83
CA ALA A 993 -2.38 -41.73 -34.31
C ALA A 993 -1.93 -42.80 -35.33
N LEU A 994 -2.88 -43.45 -36.00
CA LEU A 994 -2.61 -44.41 -37.07
C LEU A 994 -1.82 -43.78 -38.24
N VAL A 995 -2.19 -42.58 -38.67
CA VAL A 995 -1.52 -41.87 -39.77
C VAL A 995 -0.09 -41.47 -39.39
N CYS A 996 0.15 -41.01 -38.16
CA CYS A 996 1.52 -40.73 -37.71
C CYS A 996 2.37 -42.01 -37.60
N HIS A 997 1.82 -43.11 -37.08
CA HIS A 997 2.50 -44.40 -37.02
C HIS A 997 2.89 -44.96 -38.40
N GLN A 998 2.04 -44.74 -39.41
CA GLN A 998 2.33 -45.10 -40.81
C GLN A 998 3.37 -44.19 -41.47
N LYS A 999 3.63 -43.00 -40.92
CA LYS A 999 4.58 -42.01 -41.43
C LYS A 999 5.98 -42.13 -40.80
N ASN A 1000 6.04 -42.68 -39.58
CA ASN A 1000 7.27 -42.91 -38.82
C ASN A 1000 7.89 -44.30 -39.08
N LYS A 1001 7.23 -45.15 -39.89
CA LYS A 1001 7.71 -46.44 -40.39
C LYS A 1001 8.19 -46.34 -41.85
#